data_AF-A0A0V0RZB5-F1
#
_entry.id   AF-A0A0V0RZB5-F1
#
_cell.length_a   1.000
_cell.length_b   1.000
_cell.length_c   1.000
_cell.angle_alpha   90.00
_cell.angle_beta   90.00
_cell.angle_gamma   90.00
#
_symmetry.space_group_name_H-M   'P 1'
#
loop_
_entity.id
_entity.type
_entity.pdbx_description
1 polymer ?
#
loop_
_entity_poly.entity_id
_entity_poly.type
_entity_poly.pdbx_seq_one_letter_code
_entity_poly.pdbx_strand_id
1 'polypeptide(L)'
;LPSKLLLLFWSKLVSPQMSKESEDTNVAADELSQLRLKELVKRPGYGTVGKPIKLACNYFPLIKLQKGDIVVNRYHIDIQHPCLKLNWFDFNLLSSFIVVLIYIFGDPFKLAYDGKSTLFTVDKLHLKPVSEKADTEKFSFKTVRENIPSELSILMKFTGLVHLDFRNAEAGLLDEREKGPIQFLDILFAQGRSSPLLELSKSFKAVRNSFYFIPQGAGMDVKYGLDLWRGLFISARVVDCFRPAINIDVSHSCFYKHQSLINLICDILNGDEREVRFHPNQLRSNTQLQPEHLSLLIPELKGVCIHTTHRNQDRIYRIKNILSTAVSMKFEKDGKEVSVAEYFCDAYGPLKYPNLPLVQVGSKSKPIYFPVELCQVANCQRYNKKLKACQTTSIIRFASTDAPTRILKCIDMVKKSNFSNDPFLKSFGVQIKAEPMIVSGRVLPPPRLEYGKGNGGRKIILTPKDGAWNSNEFKFFESASCESFGFVSFLPPHKAPMLQEFCLQIVRTCRSTGIEMPDSPKFYEQARKNDTVEMVLKRIADKCDRYGIKCDLVFVALFSSEQYAQVKSCGDITFGLVTQCLLPRTIIDVAVKKSYSTMLNIAMKINMKIGGINTKLLEDEVLDNYLYKNNALVIGVDVVHPSAVETHLPSIASVVAEYFRDVYGPLKYPNFPLVQVGSKKKPIYFPVELCQVAKCQRYNKKLKACQTTSIIRFASTDAPTRILKCIDMVKKSNFNNDPFLKSFGVQIKAEPMIVSGRVLSPPRLEYGKGSGGRQIILTPKDGAWNSNEFKFFESASCESFGFVSFLPPHKASMLQEFCLQIVRTCRSTGIEMPDSPKFYEQARKNDTVEMVLKRIADKCDRDGMKCDLVFVALFSSEQYGQVKSCGDITFGLVTQCVLPKTISDVAIKKSYSTMLNIAMKINMKIGGINAKLLKDEVLDNYLYKNNTFVIGVDVVHPSAVETYLPSVAAVVENVDVTVTKFNASVKIQSAMQELITDFVDQFSERIMEYSDVNGSAPKNIIVFPDGISKSQFKQVLEEELLALRRACKKFALNYRPLITFILVQKGHHARFVCYDKAAAQGQGKTFLLVLLSIE
;
A
#
# COMPACT_ATOMS: atom_id res chain seq x y z
N LEU A 1 -5.18 -31.89 35.71
CA LEU A 1 -4.89 -30.78 36.64
C LEU A 1 -3.38 -30.68 36.86
N PRO A 2 -2.68 -29.72 36.23
CA PRO A 2 -1.56 -29.06 36.92
C PRO A 2 -1.52 -27.52 36.73
N SER A 3 -2.51 -26.91 36.05
CA SER A 3 -2.50 -25.49 35.69
C SER A 3 -2.89 -24.51 36.80
N LYS A 4 -3.39 -24.97 37.96
CA LYS A 4 -3.78 -24.10 39.09
C LYS A 4 -2.68 -23.86 40.13
N LEU A 5 -1.59 -24.64 40.13
CA LEU A 5 -0.50 -24.50 41.11
C LEU A 5 0.56 -23.46 40.69
N LEU A 6 0.81 -23.29 39.39
CA LEU A 6 1.77 -22.30 38.87
C LEU A 6 1.31 -20.85 39.11
N LEU A 7 -0.01 -20.58 39.07
CA LEU A 7 -0.58 -19.26 39.38
C LEU A 7 -0.45 -18.85 40.86
N LEU A 8 -0.27 -19.81 41.78
CA LEU A 8 -0.08 -19.56 43.21
C LEU A 8 1.39 -19.34 43.60
N PHE A 9 2.35 -19.68 42.74
CA PHE A 9 3.77 -19.43 43.00
C PHE A 9 4.20 -18.01 42.60
N TRP A 10 3.57 -17.41 41.58
CA TRP A 10 3.86 -16.03 41.17
C TRP A 10 3.31 -14.96 42.13
N SER A 11 2.30 -15.27 42.96
CA SER A 11 1.71 -14.31 43.90
C SER A 11 2.42 -14.20 45.26
N LYS A 12 3.62 -14.78 45.42
CA LYS A 12 4.33 -14.85 46.71
C LYS A 12 5.77 -14.32 46.73
N LEU A 13 6.28 -13.81 45.60
CA LEU A 13 7.63 -13.23 45.52
C LEU A 13 7.65 -11.68 45.51
N VAL A 14 6.51 -11.03 45.73
CA VAL A 14 6.41 -9.56 45.85
C VAL A 14 5.61 -9.16 47.09
N SER A 15 6.31 -8.70 48.13
CA SER A 15 5.78 -8.07 49.35
C SER A 15 6.94 -7.48 50.17
N PRO A 16 6.71 -6.50 51.06
CA PRO A 16 5.76 -5.39 50.91
C PRO A 16 6.33 -4.03 51.40
N GLN A 17 6.16 -2.96 50.63
CA GLN A 17 6.25 -1.57 51.15
C GLN A 17 5.17 -0.67 50.52
N MET A 18 3.90 -0.98 50.79
CA MET A 18 2.77 -0.08 50.49
C MET A 18 1.71 -0.17 51.58
N SER A 19 1.82 0.69 52.58
CA SER A 19 0.82 0.91 53.61
C SER A 19 0.60 2.41 53.83
N LYS A 20 0.05 3.10 52.83
CA LYS A 20 -0.53 4.45 52.97
C LYS A 20 -1.43 4.97 51.82
N GLU A 21 -1.70 4.19 50.76
CA GLU A 21 -2.46 4.67 49.57
C GLU A 21 -3.94 4.20 49.46
N SER A 22 -4.50 3.57 50.50
CA SER A 22 -5.82 2.92 50.40
C SER A 22 -7.04 3.84 50.53
N GLU A 23 -6.87 5.12 50.90
CA GLU A 23 -8.00 6.06 51.04
C GLU A 23 -8.19 6.95 49.78
N ASP A 24 -7.11 7.42 49.16
CA ASP A 24 -7.19 8.24 47.93
C ASP A 24 -7.79 7.49 46.72
N THR A 25 -7.65 6.16 46.69
CA THR A 25 -8.14 5.32 45.58
C THR A 25 -9.68 5.24 45.50
N ASN A 26 -10.40 5.38 46.63
CA ASN A 26 -11.86 5.35 46.64
C ASN A 26 -12.45 6.69 46.17
N VAL A 27 -11.92 7.81 46.66
CA VAL A 27 -12.29 9.16 46.16
C VAL A 27 -11.93 9.31 44.69
N ALA A 28 -10.84 8.66 44.23
CA ALA A 28 -10.45 8.68 42.83
C ALA A 28 -11.49 8.06 41.88
N ALA A 29 -12.17 6.98 42.32
CA ALA A 29 -13.17 6.26 41.54
C ALA A 29 -14.49 7.03 41.39
N ASP A 30 -14.95 7.72 42.44
CA ASP A 30 -16.26 8.40 42.43
C ASP A 30 -16.28 9.62 41.49
N GLU A 31 -15.21 10.42 41.41
CA GLU A 31 -15.13 11.49 40.40
C GLU A 31 -15.14 10.96 38.95
N LEU A 32 -14.50 9.80 38.71
CA LEU A 32 -14.44 9.22 37.36
C LEU A 32 -15.78 8.64 36.92
N SER A 33 -16.63 8.21 37.85
CA SER A 33 -17.98 7.71 37.56
C SER A 33 -18.93 8.80 37.03
N GLN A 34 -18.69 10.06 37.41
CA GLN A 34 -19.46 11.23 36.96
C GLN A 34 -19.10 11.66 35.53
N LEU A 35 -17.91 11.31 35.04
CA LEU A 35 -17.44 11.63 33.68
C LEU A 35 -18.01 10.66 32.62
N ARG A 36 -19.34 10.56 32.54
CA ARG A 36 -20.07 9.87 31.46
C ARG A 36 -19.95 10.62 30.12
N LEU A 37 -18.78 10.53 29.50
CA LEU A 37 -18.50 10.96 28.12
C LEU A 37 -19.39 10.18 27.14
N LYS A 38 -20.51 10.77 26.72
CA LYS A 38 -21.45 10.17 25.75
C LYS A 38 -21.39 10.79 24.35
N GLU A 39 -20.66 11.89 24.19
CA GLU A 39 -20.76 12.80 23.05
C GLU A 39 -19.38 13.14 22.46
N LEU A 40 -19.31 13.12 21.14
CA LEU A 40 -18.24 13.66 20.31
C LEU A 40 -18.39 15.20 20.22
N VAL A 41 -17.30 15.88 19.86
CA VAL A 41 -17.24 17.35 19.79
C VAL A 41 -17.95 17.85 18.52
N LYS A 42 -19.09 18.52 18.69
CA LYS A 42 -19.84 19.18 17.60
C LYS A 42 -18.91 20.04 16.72
N ARG A 43 -18.96 19.85 15.39
CA ARG A 43 -18.17 20.59 14.39
C ARG A 43 -18.23 22.12 14.63
N PRO A 44 -17.09 22.83 14.78
CA PRO A 44 -17.08 24.26 15.09
C PRO A 44 -17.39 25.17 13.89
N GLY A 45 -17.29 24.68 12.66
CA GLY A 45 -17.59 25.44 11.44
C GLY A 45 -17.01 24.83 10.17
N TYR A 46 -17.08 25.57 9.06
CA TYR A 46 -16.50 25.17 7.76
C TYR A 46 -15.34 26.10 7.38
N GLY A 47 -14.20 25.51 6.98
CA GLY A 47 -13.05 26.29 6.54
C GLY A 47 -13.31 27.06 5.24
N THR A 48 -12.91 28.34 5.21
CA THR A 48 -13.20 29.29 4.13
C THR A 48 -12.09 29.44 3.08
N VAL A 49 -10.83 29.17 3.49
CA VAL A 49 -9.64 29.52 2.71
C VAL A 49 -9.43 28.60 1.49
N GLY A 50 -8.87 29.14 0.40
CA GLY A 50 -8.98 28.56 -0.94
C GLY A 50 -10.08 29.27 -1.73
N LYS A 51 -10.46 28.75 -2.90
CA LYS A 51 -11.68 29.16 -3.62
C LYS A 51 -12.22 27.90 -4.32
N PRO A 52 -13.53 27.66 -4.30
CA PRO A 52 -14.11 26.32 -4.48
C PRO A 52 -13.72 25.56 -5.74
N ILE A 53 -13.78 24.24 -5.65
CA ILE A 53 -13.87 23.30 -6.78
C ILE A 53 -15.12 22.43 -6.61
N LYS A 54 -15.86 22.20 -7.70
CA LYS A 54 -16.95 21.22 -7.69
C LYS A 54 -16.38 19.82 -7.89
N LEU A 55 -16.76 18.89 -7.01
CA LEU A 55 -16.36 17.49 -7.06
C LEU A 55 -17.61 16.62 -7.23
N ALA A 56 -17.61 15.71 -8.20
CA ALA A 56 -18.50 14.56 -8.15
C ALA A 56 -17.92 13.57 -7.14
N CYS A 57 -18.75 13.06 -6.23
CA CYS A 57 -18.38 11.93 -5.38
C CYS A 57 -19.22 10.70 -5.71
N ASN A 58 -18.73 9.51 -5.35
CA ASN A 58 -19.41 8.25 -5.65
C ASN A 58 -20.59 7.92 -4.69
N TYR A 59 -21.21 8.95 -4.12
CA TYR A 59 -22.39 8.87 -3.26
C TYR A 59 -23.62 9.21 -4.09
N PHE A 60 -24.71 8.48 -3.92
CA PHE A 60 -25.96 8.65 -4.65
C PHE A 60 -27.06 8.98 -3.64
N PRO A 61 -27.73 10.14 -3.74
CA PRO A 61 -28.68 10.58 -2.73
C PRO A 61 -30.00 9.80 -2.83
N LEU A 62 -30.65 9.59 -1.69
CA LEU A 62 -32.01 9.04 -1.67
C LEU A 62 -33.03 10.15 -1.95
N ILE A 63 -33.92 9.92 -2.92
CA ILE A 63 -34.94 10.86 -3.37
C ILE A 63 -36.07 10.95 -2.33
N LYS A 64 -36.60 9.79 -1.93
CA LYS A 64 -37.84 9.69 -1.15
C LYS A 64 -37.61 9.51 0.36
N LEU A 65 -36.79 10.40 0.93
CA LEU A 65 -36.61 10.59 2.39
C LEU A 65 -36.70 12.06 2.82
N GLN A 66 -36.82 13.02 1.88
CA GLN A 66 -36.91 14.45 2.19
C GLN A 66 -38.26 14.90 2.79
N LYS A 67 -39.24 14.00 2.88
CA LYS A 67 -40.44 14.09 3.75
C LYS A 67 -40.54 12.76 4.50
N GLY A 68 -40.62 12.80 5.83
CA GLY A 68 -40.69 11.61 6.68
C GLY A 68 -42.08 10.94 6.61
N ASP A 69 -42.33 9.80 7.24
CA ASP A 69 -41.47 9.04 8.17
C ASP A 69 -41.50 7.55 7.80
N ILE A 70 -40.35 6.96 7.46
CA ILE A 70 -40.27 5.49 7.27
C ILE A 70 -39.94 4.87 8.63
N VAL A 71 -40.91 4.15 9.18
CA VAL A 71 -40.75 3.33 10.40
C VAL A 71 -40.83 1.86 10.00
N VAL A 72 -39.87 1.06 10.44
CA VAL A 72 -39.83 -0.39 10.19
C VAL A 72 -39.74 -1.17 11.50
N ASN A 73 -40.36 -2.35 11.55
CA ASN A 73 -40.30 -3.26 12.68
C ASN A 73 -39.00 -4.05 12.63
N ARG A 74 -38.26 -4.19 13.74
CA ARG A 74 -37.02 -4.98 13.81
C ARG A 74 -37.21 -6.23 14.67
N TYR A 75 -36.82 -7.38 14.13
CA TYR A 75 -36.86 -8.68 14.81
C TYR A 75 -35.47 -9.31 14.86
N HIS A 76 -35.16 -9.96 15.99
CA HIS A 76 -34.07 -10.92 16.09
C HIS A 76 -34.57 -12.28 15.63
N ILE A 77 -33.74 -12.99 14.88
CA ILE A 77 -33.96 -14.37 14.43
C ILE A 77 -32.76 -15.22 14.87
N ASP A 78 -33.01 -16.37 15.45
CA ASP A 78 -32.03 -17.45 15.60
C ASP A 78 -32.55 -18.71 14.90
N ILE A 79 -31.72 -19.35 14.09
CA ILE A 79 -32.08 -20.55 13.32
C ILE A 79 -31.32 -21.73 13.91
N GLN A 80 -32.02 -22.59 14.62
CA GLN A 80 -31.43 -23.75 15.30
C GLN A 80 -31.68 -25.03 14.52
N HIS A 81 -30.64 -25.86 14.38
CA HIS A 81 -30.71 -27.21 13.82
C HIS A 81 -30.03 -28.19 14.78
N PRO A 82 -30.66 -29.31 15.15
CA PRO A 82 -30.12 -30.25 16.16
C PRO A 82 -28.81 -30.96 15.80
N CYS A 83 -28.31 -30.83 14.55
CA CYS A 83 -27.22 -31.67 14.02
C CYS A 83 -26.17 -30.90 13.20
N LEU A 84 -26.39 -29.62 12.89
CA LEU A 84 -25.58 -28.88 11.91
C LEU A 84 -25.34 -27.43 12.37
N LYS A 85 -24.07 -26.98 12.25
CA LYS A 85 -23.77 -25.54 12.27
C LYS A 85 -24.13 -24.95 10.91
N LEU A 86 -25.19 -24.16 10.87
CA LEU A 86 -25.61 -23.41 9.67
C LEU A 86 -24.51 -22.42 9.27
N ASN A 87 -24.26 -22.32 7.97
CA ASN A 87 -23.26 -21.39 7.42
C ASN A 87 -23.95 -20.35 6.54
N TRP A 88 -23.26 -19.25 6.27
CA TRP A 88 -23.72 -18.16 5.40
C TRP A 88 -24.16 -18.58 3.97
N PHE A 89 -23.81 -19.81 3.53
CA PHE A 89 -24.31 -20.39 2.29
C PHE A 89 -25.80 -20.80 2.33
N ASP A 90 -26.42 -20.91 3.51
CA ASP A 90 -27.80 -21.38 3.69
C ASP A 90 -28.85 -20.24 3.52
N PHE A 91 -28.51 -19.12 2.87
CA PHE A 91 -29.41 -17.96 2.65
C PHE A 91 -30.71 -18.32 1.92
N ASN A 92 -30.67 -19.32 1.02
CA ASN A 92 -31.85 -19.84 0.34
C ASN A 92 -32.89 -20.44 1.30
N LEU A 93 -32.45 -20.97 2.45
CA LEU A 93 -33.29 -21.67 3.41
C LEU A 93 -34.36 -20.76 4.03
N LEU A 94 -34.00 -19.50 4.35
CA LEU A 94 -34.98 -18.54 4.88
C LEU A 94 -35.93 -18.02 3.79
N SER A 95 -35.47 -17.92 2.54
CA SER A 95 -36.35 -17.50 1.44
C SER A 95 -37.42 -18.55 1.14
N SER A 96 -37.07 -19.84 1.17
CA SER A 96 -38.05 -20.93 1.14
C SER A 96 -38.99 -20.89 2.35
N PHE A 97 -38.47 -20.60 3.55
CA PHE A 97 -39.26 -20.49 4.79
C PHE A 97 -40.28 -19.35 4.76
N ILE A 98 -39.91 -18.16 4.24
CA ILE A 98 -40.81 -17.02 4.06
C ILE A 98 -41.97 -17.38 3.12
N VAL A 99 -41.70 -18.10 2.02
CA VAL A 99 -42.73 -18.55 1.07
C VAL A 99 -43.66 -19.60 1.71
N VAL A 100 -43.12 -20.51 2.53
CA VAL A 100 -43.90 -21.56 3.20
C VAL A 100 -44.76 -21.02 4.35
N LEU A 101 -44.30 -20.00 5.09
CA LEU A 101 -45.02 -19.38 6.21
C LEU A 101 -45.58 -17.99 5.87
N ILE A 102 -46.11 -17.84 4.65
CA ILE A 102 -46.65 -16.56 4.14
C ILE A 102 -47.75 -15.97 5.05
N TYR A 103 -48.45 -16.79 5.84
CA TYR A 103 -49.46 -16.34 6.82
C TYR A 103 -48.88 -15.60 8.05
N ILE A 104 -47.58 -15.78 8.35
CA ILE A 104 -46.86 -15.00 9.38
C ILE A 104 -46.18 -13.79 8.75
N PHE A 105 -45.57 -14.01 7.57
CA PHE A 105 -44.64 -13.06 6.94
C PHE A 105 -45.28 -12.06 5.98
N GLY A 106 -46.49 -12.30 5.48
CA GLY A 106 -47.16 -11.41 4.53
C GLY A 106 -46.46 -11.34 3.18
N ASP A 107 -46.39 -10.13 2.60
CA ASP A 107 -45.67 -9.90 1.33
C ASP A 107 -44.16 -10.11 1.52
N PRO A 108 -43.53 -11.08 0.82
CA PRO A 108 -42.11 -11.35 0.96
C PRO A 108 -41.19 -10.19 0.54
N PHE A 109 -41.68 -9.23 -0.24
CA PHE A 109 -40.93 -8.02 -0.63
C PHE A 109 -40.97 -6.90 0.43
N LYS A 110 -41.86 -6.99 1.43
CA LYS A 110 -41.90 -6.11 2.61
C LYS A 110 -40.94 -6.55 3.74
N LEU A 111 -40.00 -7.43 3.43
CA LEU A 111 -39.05 -8.04 4.36
C LEU A 111 -37.60 -7.76 3.94
N ALA A 112 -36.71 -7.49 4.90
CA ALA A 112 -35.28 -7.29 4.66
C ALA A 112 -34.45 -7.98 5.76
N TYR A 113 -33.67 -9.00 5.38
CA TYR A 113 -32.94 -9.89 6.29
C TYR A 113 -31.43 -9.90 6.03
N ASP A 114 -30.61 -9.83 7.08
CA ASP A 114 -29.14 -9.77 6.99
C ASP A 114 -28.44 -11.09 6.64
N GLY A 115 -29.18 -12.20 6.56
CA GLY A 115 -28.62 -13.53 6.33
C GLY A 115 -28.05 -14.21 7.58
N LYS A 116 -28.30 -13.67 8.78
CA LYS A 116 -27.77 -14.18 10.05
C LYS A 116 -28.80 -14.18 11.18
N SER A 117 -29.30 -13.00 11.55
CA SER A 117 -30.06 -12.81 12.79
C SER A 117 -30.86 -11.51 12.92
N THR A 118 -30.89 -10.65 11.89
CA THR A 118 -31.63 -9.38 11.92
C THR A 118 -32.62 -9.31 10.75
N LEU A 119 -33.91 -9.25 11.06
CA LEU A 119 -35.00 -9.04 10.10
C LEU A 119 -35.66 -7.68 10.33
N PHE A 120 -35.97 -6.98 9.24
CA PHE A 120 -36.77 -5.77 9.21
C PHE A 120 -38.03 -5.99 8.38
N THR A 121 -39.17 -5.44 8.81
CA THR A 121 -40.46 -5.58 8.10
C THR A 121 -41.22 -4.25 8.05
N VAL A 122 -41.98 -4.03 6.98
CA VAL A 122 -42.91 -2.88 6.88
C VAL A 122 -44.09 -3.11 7.84
N ASP A 123 -44.83 -4.19 7.63
CA ASP A 123 -46.00 -4.54 8.44
C ASP A 123 -45.55 -5.34 9.69
N LYS A 124 -46.25 -5.21 10.81
CA LYS A 124 -45.94 -5.96 12.05
C LYS A 124 -46.35 -7.42 11.89
N LEU A 125 -45.40 -8.34 12.10
CA LEU A 125 -45.63 -9.79 11.97
C LEU A 125 -46.69 -10.31 12.95
N HIS A 126 -47.49 -11.28 12.48
CA HIS A 126 -48.57 -11.93 13.24
C HIS A 126 -48.04 -13.02 14.20
N LEU A 127 -47.26 -12.60 15.19
CA LEU A 127 -46.81 -13.42 16.32
C LEU A 127 -47.93 -13.54 17.37
N LYS A 128 -47.99 -14.63 18.16
CA LYS A 128 -49.07 -14.80 19.15
C LYS A 128 -48.94 -13.78 20.30
N PRO A 129 -50.04 -13.22 20.81
CA PRO A 129 -49.99 -12.30 21.94
C PRO A 129 -49.76 -13.07 23.25
N VAL A 130 -48.53 -13.05 23.76
CA VAL A 130 -48.16 -13.61 25.07
C VAL A 130 -47.33 -12.57 25.83
N SER A 131 -47.84 -12.19 27.01
CA SER A 131 -47.32 -11.35 28.12
C SER A 131 -46.11 -10.39 27.96
N GLU A 132 -46.05 -9.36 28.82
CA GLU A 132 -45.09 -8.24 28.74
C GLU A 132 -43.61 -8.61 28.93
N LYS A 133 -43.28 -9.88 29.21
CA LYS A 133 -41.90 -10.39 29.09
C LYS A 133 -41.71 -10.90 27.67
N ALA A 134 -40.89 -10.19 26.89
CA ALA A 134 -40.64 -10.46 25.48
C ALA A 134 -39.91 -11.80 25.26
N ASP A 135 -40.65 -12.90 25.36
CA ASP A 135 -40.18 -14.26 25.13
C ASP A 135 -40.17 -14.63 23.64
N THR A 136 -39.46 -15.70 23.33
CA THR A 136 -39.02 -16.04 21.97
C THR A 136 -39.94 -17.09 21.35
N GLU A 137 -40.66 -16.77 20.28
CA GLU A 137 -41.53 -17.74 19.60
C GLU A 137 -40.71 -18.75 18.79
N LYS A 138 -41.04 -20.03 18.93
CA LYS A 138 -40.37 -21.15 18.25
C LYS A 138 -41.27 -21.78 17.18
N PHE A 139 -40.84 -21.71 15.93
CA PHE A 139 -41.48 -22.37 14.78
C PHE A 139 -40.63 -23.56 14.36
N SER A 140 -41.18 -24.78 14.35
CA SER A 140 -40.49 -25.93 13.76
C SER A 140 -41.05 -26.30 12.39
N PHE A 141 -40.18 -26.75 11.49
CA PHE A 141 -40.59 -27.22 10.16
C PHE A 141 -39.67 -28.33 9.65
N LYS A 142 -40.25 -29.24 8.86
CA LYS A 142 -39.53 -30.33 8.21
C LYS A 142 -38.94 -29.83 6.89
N THR A 143 -37.62 -29.90 6.76
CA THR A 143 -36.93 -29.74 5.48
C THR A 143 -36.37 -31.08 5.01
N VAL A 144 -36.07 -31.22 3.72
CA VAL A 144 -35.31 -32.34 3.18
C VAL A 144 -33.91 -31.85 2.84
N ARG A 145 -32.92 -32.19 3.66
CA ARG A 145 -31.50 -31.90 3.39
C ARG A 145 -30.78 -33.23 3.23
N GLU A 146 -30.06 -33.41 2.12
CA GLU A 146 -29.36 -34.67 1.78
C GLU A 146 -30.27 -35.92 1.77
N ASN A 147 -31.52 -35.78 1.32
CA ASN A 147 -32.59 -36.79 1.38
C ASN A 147 -33.00 -37.26 2.79
N ILE A 148 -32.57 -36.56 3.85
CA ILE A 148 -32.98 -36.82 5.24
C ILE A 148 -34.02 -35.77 5.66
N PRO A 149 -35.23 -36.17 6.09
CA PRO A 149 -36.18 -35.29 6.76
C PRO A 149 -35.55 -34.76 8.06
N SER A 150 -35.28 -33.46 8.10
CA SER A 150 -34.67 -32.79 9.25
C SER A 150 -35.59 -31.70 9.77
N GLU A 151 -35.80 -31.67 11.09
CA GLU A 151 -36.57 -30.61 11.74
C GLU A 151 -35.63 -29.44 12.10
N LEU A 152 -35.89 -28.28 11.49
CA LEU A 152 -35.30 -27.00 11.87
C LEU A 152 -36.26 -26.29 12.82
N SER A 153 -35.72 -25.53 13.77
CA SER A 153 -36.53 -24.60 14.56
C SER A 153 -36.00 -23.18 14.46
N ILE A 154 -36.89 -22.24 14.14
CA ILE A 154 -36.59 -20.82 14.07
C ILE A 154 -37.19 -20.13 15.29
N LEU A 155 -36.36 -19.36 15.97
CA LEU A 155 -36.66 -18.55 17.13
C LEU A 155 -36.78 -17.09 16.71
N MET A 156 -37.92 -16.45 17.00
CA MET A 156 -38.18 -15.06 16.62
C MET A 156 -38.53 -14.21 17.84
N LYS A 157 -37.99 -12.98 17.88
CA LYS A 157 -38.24 -12.01 18.95
C LYS A 157 -38.34 -10.59 18.38
N PHE A 158 -39.39 -9.86 18.73
CA PHE A 158 -39.48 -8.43 18.41
C PHE A 158 -38.46 -7.63 19.23
N THR A 159 -37.78 -6.66 18.59
CA THR A 159 -36.67 -5.88 19.19
C THR A 159 -36.87 -4.37 19.08
N GLY A 160 -38.09 -3.92 18.78
CA GLY A 160 -38.47 -2.51 18.68
C GLY A 160 -38.69 -2.01 17.25
N LEU A 161 -39.06 -0.74 17.15
CA LEU A 161 -39.20 0.01 15.91
C LEU A 161 -37.88 0.71 15.56
N VAL A 162 -37.63 0.88 14.26
CA VAL A 162 -36.51 1.66 13.74
C VAL A 162 -37.07 2.76 12.84
N HIS A 163 -36.83 4.01 13.25
CA HIS A 163 -37.30 5.22 12.57
C HIS A 163 -36.17 5.75 11.68
N LEU A 164 -36.40 5.86 10.37
CA LEU A 164 -35.47 6.48 9.41
C LEU A 164 -35.57 8.02 9.45
N ASP A 165 -35.57 8.59 10.65
CA ASP A 165 -35.51 10.03 10.85
C ASP A 165 -34.07 10.47 11.12
N PHE A 166 -33.42 10.94 10.05
CA PHE A 166 -32.11 11.56 10.14
C PHE A 166 -32.20 13.06 10.44
N ARG A 167 -33.37 13.71 10.32
CA ARG A 167 -33.50 15.17 10.52
C ARG A 167 -33.35 15.59 11.98
N ASN A 168 -33.84 14.75 12.90
CA ASN A 168 -33.69 14.96 14.34
C ASN A 168 -32.45 14.26 14.93
N ALA A 169 -31.52 13.80 14.09
CA ALA A 169 -30.22 13.32 14.55
C ALA A 169 -29.35 14.52 14.94
N GLU A 170 -28.88 14.55 16.19
CA GLU A 170 -28.00 15.62 16.67
C GLU A 170 -26.52 15.33 16.36
N ALA A 171 -25.81 16.34 15.86
CA ALA A 171 -24.36 16.27 15.68
C ALA A 171 -23.66 15.98 17.01
N GLY A 172 -22.59 15.17 16.99
CA GLY A 172 -21.82 14.81 18.19
C GLY A 172 -22.38 13.63 19.00
N LEU A 173 -23.68 13.30 18.93
CA LEU A 173 -24.19 12.10 19.58
C LEU A 173 -23.82 10.83 18.79
N LEU A 174 -23.25 9.83 19.46
CA LEU A 174 -23.01 8.49 18.90
C LEU A 174 -24.32 7.68 18.85
N ASP A 175 -25.31 8.24 18.18
CA ASP A 175 -26.70 7.83 18.36
C ASP A 175 -26.97 6.43 17.77
N GLU A 176 -27.51 5.54 18.61
CA GLU A 176 -27.97 4.23 18.14
C GLU A 176 -29.17 4.37 17.20
N ARG A 177 -29.87 5.52 17.25
CA ARG A 177 -30.89 5.94 16.28
C ARG A 177 -30.34 6.15 14.86
N GLU A 178 -29.03 6.37 14.64
CA GLU A 178 -28.44 6.30 13.28
C GLU A 178 -28.10 4.87 12.86
N LYS A 179 -27.61 4.04 13.80
CA LYS A 179 -27.08 2.70 13.50
C LYS A 179 -28.16 1.78 12.93
N GLY A 180 -29.35 1.77 13.52
CA GLY A 180 -30.49 0.97 13.05
C GLY A 180 -30.89 1.30 11.60
N PRO A 181 -31.20 2.58 11.28
CA PRO A 181 -31.49 3.04 9.92
C PRO A 181 -30.39 2.77 8.89
N ILE A 182 -29.11 3.00 9.23
CA ILE A 182 -27.99 2.71 8.30
C ILE A 182 -27.89 1.20 8.05
N GLN A 183 -27.98 0.37 9.10
CA GLN A 183 -27.95 -1.09 8.98
C GLN A 183 -29.12 -1.60 8.13
N PHE A 184 -30.33 -1.08 8.37
CA PHE A 184 -31.51 -1.39 7.57
C PHE A 184 -31.31 -1.04 6.08
N LEU A 185 -30.79 0.15 5.77
CA LEU A 185 -30.51 0.55 4.39
C LEU A 185 -29.44 -0.34 3.73
N ASP A 186 -28.35 -0.69 4.44
CA ASP A 186 -27.34 -1.63 3.93
C ASP A 186 -27.96 -3.01 3.59
N ILE A 187 -28.83 -3.54 4.47
CA ILE A 187 -29.53 -4.81 4.25
C ILE A 187 -30.55 -4.72 3.11
N LEU A 188 -31.31 -3.62 3.03
CA LEU A 188 -32.33 -3.41 2.01
C LEU A 188 -31.72 -3.33 0.60
N PHE A 189 -30.66 -2.54 0.42
CA PHE A 189 -29.96 -2.45 -0.87
C PHE A 189 -29.27 -3.76 -1.27
N ALA A 190 -28.96 -4.64 -0.30
CA ALA A 190 -28.46 -5.99 -0.54
C ALA A 190 -29.54 -6.98 -1.03
N GLN A 191 -30.83 -6.82 -0.68
CA GLN A 191 -31.87 -7.81 -0.97
C GLN A 191 -31.99 -8.14 -2.45
N GLY A 192 -32.13 -7.12 -3.31
CA GLY A 192 -32.29 -7.33 -4.76
C GLY A 192 -31.10 -8.02 -5.46
N ARG A 193 -29.93 -8.13 -4.81
CA ARG A 193 -28.74 -8.86 -5.30
C ARG A 193 -28.33 -10.06 -4.41
N SER A 194 -29.22 -10.50 -3.51
CA SER A 194 -28.98 -11.62 -2.60
C SER A 194 -30.17 -12.58 -2.46
N SER A 195 -31.41 -12.10 -2.60
CA SER A 195 -32.61 -12.91 -2.41
C SER A 195 -32.96 -13.74 -3.66
N PRO A 196 -33.10 -15.08 -3.54
CA PRO A 196 -33.47 -15.96 -4.66
C PRO A 196 -34.90 -15.74 -5.17
N LEU A 197 -35.71 -14.91 -4.50
CA LEU A 197 -37.03 -14.47 -4.98
C LEU A 197 -36.97 -13.62 -6.26
N LEU A 198 -35.77 -13.14 -6.63
CA LEU A 198 -35.54 -12.40 -7.88
C LEU A 198 -34.50 -13.10 -8.73
N GLU A 199 -34.82 -13.34 -10.01
CA GLU A 199 -33.89 -13.86 -11.02
C GLU A 199 -32.60 -13.02 -11.13
N LEU A 200 -32.68 -11.72 -10.83
CA LEU A 200 -31.51 -10.83 -10.79
C LEU A 200 -30.41 -11.35 -9.86
N SER A 201 -30.76 -12.00 -8.74
CA SER A 201 -29.79 -12.56 -7.78
C SER A 201 -28.89 -13.63 -8.40
N LYS A 202 -29.39 -14.41 -9.39
CA LYS A 202 -28.60 -15.42 -10.12
C LYS A 202 -27.48 -14.82 -10.97
N SER A 203 -27.48 -13.50 -11.18
CA SER A 203 -26.41 -12.76 -11.87
C SER A 203 -25.31 -12.25 -10.93
N PHE A 204 -25.45 -12.42 -9.60
CA PHE A 204 -24.52 -11.88 -8.62
C PHE A 204 -24.06 -12.90 -7.57
N LYS A 205 -22.80 -12.79 -7.16
CA LYS A 205 -22.32 -13.35 -5.89
C LYS A 205 -22.10 -12.22 -4.88
N ALA A 206 -23.03 -12.09 -3.94
CA ALA A 206 -22.85 -11.28 -2.74
C ALA A 206 -21.65 -11.77 -1.92
N VAL A 207 -20.89 -10.85 -1.31
CA VAL A 207 -19.82 -11.10 -0.34
C VAL A 207 -19.70 -9.86 0.55
N ARG A 208 -20.32 -9.89 1.75
CA ARG A 208 -20.54 -8.69 2.58
C ARG A 208 -21.22 -7.60 1.71
N ASN A 209 -20.82 -6.34 1.89
CA ASN A 209 -21.27 -5.15 1.16
C ASN A 209 -20.78 -5.07 -0.32
N SER A 210 -20.45 -6.19 -0.96
CA SER A 210 -19.99 -6.24 -2.37
C SER A 210 -20.69 -7.34 -3.15
N PHE A 211 -21.15 -7.02 -4.36
CA PHE A 211 -21.89 -7.93 -5.23
C PHE A 211 -21.12 -8.09 -6.54
N TYR A 212 -20.50 -9.26 -6.73
CA TYR A 212 -19.68 -9.56 -7.89
C TYR A 212 -20.54 -10.11 -9.02
N PHE A 213 -20.41 -9.55 -10.22
CA PHE A 213 -21.14 -10.04 -11.39
C PHE A 213 -20.61 -11.44 -11.74
N ILE A 214 -21.52 -12.41 -11.84
CA ILE A 214 -21.20 -13.75 -12.35
C ILE A 214 -21.04 -13.60 -13.88
N PRO A 215 -19.86 -13.90 -14.46
CA PRO A 215 -19.64 -13.69 -15.88
C PRO A 215 -20.40 -14.73 -16.72
N GLN A 216 -21.08 -14.28 -17.77
CA GLN A 216 -21.79 -15.15 -18.73
C GLN A 216 -20.85 -15.86 -19.74
N GLY A 217 -19.54 -15.79 -19.52
CA GLY A 217 -18.50 -16.38 -20.35
C GLY A 217 -17.17 -16.43 -19.59
N ALA A 218 -16.06 -16.69 -20.28
CA ALA A 218 -14.74 -16.69 -19.63
C ALA A 218 -14.43 -15.34 -18.97
N GLY A 219 -14.09 -15.34 -17.68
CA GLY A 219 -13.69 -14.14 -16.97
C GLY A 219 -12.29 -13.67 -17.38
N MET A 220 -11.79 -12.63 -16.69
CA MET A 220 -10.39 -12.26 -16.85
C MET A 220 -9.51 -13.28 -16.12
N ASP A 221 -8.90 -14.19 -16.88
CA ASP A 221 -7.91 -15.15 -16.39
C ASP A 221 -6.74 -14.43 -15.70
N VAL A 222 -6.56 -14.68 -14.41
CA VAL A 222 -5.41 -14.21 -13.61
C VAL A 222 -4.49 -15.35 -13.19
N LYS A 223 -4.52 -16.48 -13.93
CA LYS A 223 -3.68 -17.68 -13.73
C LYS A 223 -3.96 -18.44 -12.43
N TYR A 224 -3.42 -19.66 -12.34
CA TYR A 224 -3.69 -20.62 -11.25
C TYR A 224 -5.19 -20.97 -11.11
N GLY A 225 -5.93 -20.99 -12.22
CA GLY A 225 -7.35 -21.37 -12.24
C GLY A 225 -8.29 -20.36 -11.59
N LEU A 226 -7.87 -19.09 -11.56
CA LEU A 226 -8.65 -17.99 -11.02
C LEU A 226 -9.06 -17.01 -12.13
N ASP A 227 -10.30 -16.51 -12.02
CA ASP A 227 -10.79 -15.37 -12.78
C ASP A 227 -10.96 -14.16 -11.86
N LEU A 228 -10.63 -12.96 -12.38
CA LEU A 228 -10.92 -11.70 -11.72
C LEU A 228 -12.33 -11.23 -12.07
N TRP A 229 -13.23 -11.23 -11.08
CA TRP A 229 -14.60 -10.75 -11.23
C TRP A 229 -14.68 -9.28 -10.80
N ARG A 230 -15.37 -8.44 -11.59
CA ARG A 230 -15.80 -7.11 -11.15
C ARG A 230 -17.02 -7.26 -10.25
N GLY A 231 -17.13 -6.40 -9.26
CA GLY A 231 -18.34 -6.20 -8.48
C GLY A 231 -18.63 -4.74 -8.20
N LEU A 232 -19.80 -4.51 -7.63
CA LEU A 232 -20.22 -3.24 -7.07
C LEU A 232 -20.19 -3.33 -5.54
N PHE A 233 -19.47 -2.40 -4.90
CA PHE A 233 -19.56 -2.15 -3.46
C PHE A 233 -20.72 -1.21 -3.19
N ILE A 234 -21.48 -1.42 -2.11
CA ILE A 234 -22.58 -0.55 -1.64
C ILE A 234 -22.39 -0.29 -0.14
N SER A 235 -22.48 0.96 0.31
CA SER A 235 -22.77 1.24 1.71
C SER A 235 -23.61 2.51 1.93
N ALA A 236 -24.60 2.43 2.80
CA ALA A 236 -25.38 3.55 3.28
C ALA A 236 -24.55 4.43 4.22
N ARG A 237 -24.66 5.75 4.08
CA ARG A 237 -23.97 6.75 4.89
C ARG A 237 -24.86 7.97 5.07
N VAL A 238 -24.80 8.58 6.24
CA VAL A 238 -25.31 9.94 6.45
C VAL A 238 -24.26 10.92 5.94
N VAL A 239 -24.71 11.97 5.25
CA VAL A 239 -23.88 13.07 4.74
C VAL A 239 -24.45 14.42 5.16
N ASP A 240 -23.69 15.49 4.90
CA ASP A 240 -23.97 16.88 5.29
C ASP A 240 -25.45 17.31 5.20
N CYS A 241 -25.90 18.04 6.22
CA CYS A 241 -27.31 18.30 6.58
C CYS A 241 -28.13 17.02 6.87
N PHE A 242 -27.52 16.01 7.50
CA PHE A 242 -28.13 14.72 7.88
C PHE A 242 -28.95 14.04 6.77
N ARG A 243 -28.42 14.02 5.55
CA ARG A 243 -29.08 13.36 4.41
C ARG A 243 -28.51 11.95 4.23
N PRO A 244 -29.36 10.91 4.12
CA PRO A 244 -28.88 9.57 3.78
C PRO A 244 -28.53 9.47 2.29
N ALA A 245 -27.37 8.89 2.01
CA ALA A 245 -26.85 8.65 0.67
C ALA A 245 -26.16 7.28 0.60
N ILE A 246 -26.14 6.68 -0.59
CA ILE A 246 -25.56 5.37 -0.83
C ILE A 246 -24.22 5.54 -1.55
N ASN A 247 -23.11 5.21 -0.88
CA ASN A 247 -21.79 5.13 -1.49
C ASN A 247 -21.72 3.87 -2.37
N ILE A 248 -21.38 4.02 -3.65
CA ILE A 248 -21.25 2.91 -4.60
C ILE A 248 -19.87 2.98 -5.27
N ASP A 249 -19.07 1.91 -5.17
CA ASP A 249 -17.69 1.89 -5.70
C ASP A 249 -17.38 0.61 -6.50
N VAL A 250 -16.43 0.69 -7.43
CA VAL A 250 -15.99 -0.46 -8.24
C VAL A 250 -15.10 -1.39 -7.41
N SER A 251 -15.62 -2.57 -7.10
CA SER A 251 -14.87 -3.64 -6.44
C SER A 251 -14.33 -4.67 -7.45
N HIS A 252 -13.29 -5.39 -7.07
CA HIS A 252 -12.77 -6.54 -7.83
C HIS A 252 -12.30 -7.62 -6.85
N SER A 253 -12.57 -8.90 -7.16
CA SER A 253 -12.11 -10.04 -6.36
C SER A 253 -11.85 -11.24 -7.25
N CYS A 254 -10.89 -12.07 -6.87
CA CYS A 254 -10.63 -13.34 -7.57
C CYS A 254 -11.63 -14.41 -7.12
N PHE A 255 -12.05 -15.24 -8.06
CA PHE A 255 -12.88 -16.42 -7.87
C PHE A 255 -12.21 -17.61 -8.56
N TYR A 256 -12.41 -18.82 -8.04
CA TYR A 256 -12.01 -20.04 -8.77
C TYR A 256 -12.88 -20.18 -10.03
N LYS A 257 -12.26 -20.54 -11.16
CA LYS A 257 -12.98 -20.90 -12.38
C LYS A 257 -13.88 -22.10 -12.13
N HIS A 258 -15.09 -22.08 -12.69
CA HIS A 258 -15.94 -23.26 -12.72
C HIS A 258 -15.44 -24.21 -13.83
N GLN A 259 -14.67 -25.23 -13.44
CA GLN A 259 -14.03 -26.17 -14.35
C GLN A 259 -13.84 -27.54 -13.68
N SER A 260 -13.45 -28.57 -14.45
CA SER A 260 -13.06 -29.86 -13.87
C SER A 260 -11.89 -29.68 -12.90
N LEU A 261 -11.79 -30.54 -11.88
CA LEU A 261 -10.68 -30.47 -10.94
C LEU A 261 -9.34 -30.79 -11.62
N ILE A 262 -9.35 -31.63 -12.66
CA ILE A 262 -8.18 -31.83 -13.55
C ILE A 262 -7.73 -30.52 -14.19
N ASN A 263 -8.64 -29.70 -14.75
CA ASN A 263 -8.26 -28.40 -15.33
C ASN A 263 -7.64 -27.49 -14.28
N LEU A 264 -8.18 -27.45 -13.05
CA LEU A 264 -7.61 -26.65 -11.96
C LEU A 264 -6.22 -27.16 -11.53
N ILE A 265 -6.00 -28.49 -11.50
CA ILE A 265 -4.68 -29.08 -11.24
C ILE A 265 -3.69 -28.66 -12.33
N CYS A 266 -4.06 -28.78 -13.61
CA CYS A 266 -3.24 -28.31 -14.74
C CYS A 266 -2.92 -26.82 -14.61
N ASP A 267 -3.92 -25.97 -14.36
CA ASP A 267 -3.76 -24.52 -14.19
C ASP A 267 -2.81 -24.14 -13.03
N ILE A 268 -2.84 -24.88 -11.91
CA ILE A 268 -1.95 -24.64 -10.77
C ILE A 268 -0.50 -25.06 -11.10
N LEU A 269 -0.32 -26.21 -11.77
CA LEU A 269 1.00 -26.74 -12.14
C LEU A 269 1.67 -25.93 -13.27
N ASN A 270 0.90 -25.38 -14.23
CA ASN A 270 1.39 -24.46 -15.25
C ASN A 270 1.75 -23.07 -14.67
N GLY A 271 1.06 -22.65 -13.61
CA GLY A 271 1.31 -21.40 -12.91
C GLY A 271 1.25 -20.14 -13.79
N ASP A 272 2.35 -19.40 -13.88
CA ASP A 272 2.49 -18.21 -14.74
C ASP A 272 3.40 -18.40 -15.97
N GLU A 273 3.70 -19.67 -16.30
CA GLU A 273 4.37 -20.05 -17.54
C GLU A 273 3.50 -19.73 -18.78
N ARG A 274 4.13 -19.79 -19.97
CA ARG A 274 3.51 -19.40 -21.25
C ARG A 274 3.04 -20.60 -22.04
N GLU A 275 3.94 -21.58 -22.12
CA GLU A 275 3.72 -22.85 -22.74
C GLU A 275 3.03 -23.74 -21.71
N VAL A 276 1.91 -24.32 -22.11
CA VAL A 276 1.08 -25.17 -21.25
C VAL A 276 1.76 -26.54 -21.17
N ARG A 277 2.49 -26.79 -20.07
CA ARG A 277 3.19 -28.07 -19.84
C ARG A 277 2.26 -29.20 -19.42
N PHE A 278 1.16 -28.86 -18.74
CA PHE A 278 0.12 -29.79 -18.32
C PHE A 278 -1.19 -29.40 -18.98
N HIS A 279 -1.66 -30.20 -19.93
CA HIS A 279 -2.99 -30.06 -20.54
C HIS A 279 -3.80 -31.35 -20.37
N PRO A 280 -5.13 -31.31 -20.10
CA PRO A 280 -5.95 -32.51 -19.93
C PRO A 280 -5.84 -33.51 -21.08
N ASN A 281 -5.78 -33.02 -22.32
CA ASN A 281 -5.66 -33.86 -23.53
C ASN A 281 -4.32 -34.64 -23.63
N GLN A 282 -3.31 -34.27 -22.83
CA GLN A 282 -2.02 -34.98 -22.78
C GLN A 282 -1.99 -36.09 -21.72
N LEU A 283 -3.01 -36.16 -20.84
CA LEU A 283 -3.10 -37.17 -19.81
C LEU A 283 -3.45 -38.53 -20.43
N ARG A 284 -2.64 -39.53 -20.11
CA ARG A 284 -2.84 -40.97 -20.38
C ARG A 284 -3.26 -41.70 -19.09
N SER A 285 -3.82 -42.90 -19.19
CA SER A 285 -4.26 -43.69 -18.02
C SER A 285 -3.14 -43.98 -17.01
N ASN A 286 -1.91 -44.14 -17.48
CA ASN A 286 -0.72 -44.35 -16.65
C ASN A 286 -0.07 -43.06 -16.12
N THR A 287 -0.69 -41.88 -16.29
CA THR A 287 -0.10 -40.61 -15.83
C THR A 287 -0.08 -40.52 -14.31
N GLN A 288 1.10 -40.31 -13.73
CA GLN A 288 1.29 -40.15 -12.29
C GLN A 288 1.92 -38.79 -11.97
N LEU A 289 1.43 -38.13 -10.93
CA LEU A 289 2.02 -36.87 -10.43
C LEU A 289 3.16 -37.16 -9.46
N GLN A 290 4.30 -36.50 -9.68
CA GLN A 290 5.48 -36.61 -8.82
C GLN A 290 5.26 -35.92 -7.46
N PRO A 291 6.00 -36.29 -6.40
CA PRO A 291 5.83 -35.70 -5.06
C PRO A 291 5.94 -34.17 -5.03
N GLU A 292 6.79 -33.58 -5.88
CA GLU A 292 6.94 -32.11 -5.97
C GLU A 292 5.72 -31.42 -6.61
N HIS A 293 4.92 -32.14 -7.40
CA HIS A 293 3.63 -31.62 -7.89
C HIS A 293 2.59 -31.65 -6.76
N LEU A 294 2.58 -32.71 -5.94
CA LEU A 294 1.64 -32.84 -4.81
C LEU A 294 1.89 -31.78 -3.73
N SER A 295 3.15 -31.47 -3.41
CA SER A 295 3.48 -30.43 -2.42
C SER A 295 3.03 -29.03 -2.83
N LEU A 296 2.93 -28.74 -4.13
CA LEU A 296 2.34 -27.51 -4.67
C LEU A 296 0.80 -27.54 -4.67
N LEU A 297 0.19 -28.70 -4.95
CA LEU A 297 -1.27 -28.84 -5.08
C LEU A 297 -2.00 -28.88 -3.74
N ILE A 298 -1.47 -29.58 -2.74
CA ILE A 298 -2.08 -29.73 -1.40
C ILE A 298 -2.44 -28.38 -0.77
N PRO A 299 -1.53 -27.38 -0.64
CA PRO A 299 -1.87 -26.10 -0.02
C PRO A 299 -2.86 -25.28 -0.87
N GLU A 300 -2.87 -25.41 -2.19
CA GLU A 300 -3.75 -24.65 -3.09
C GLU A 300 -5.18 -25.21 -3.16
N LEU A 301 -5.33 -26.54 -3.23
CA LEU A 301 -6.64 -27.22 -3.32
C LEU A 301 -7.31 -27.45 -1.97
N LYS A 302 -6.56 -27.50 -0.85
CA LYS A 302 -7.16 -27.59 0.49
C LYS A 302 -8.12 -26.43 0.74
N GLY A 303 -9.35 -26.77 1.11
CA GLY A 303 -10.45 -25.83 1.35
C GLY A 303 -11.31 -25.50 0.13
N VAL A 304 -10.93 -25.91 -1.09
CA VAL A 304 -11.78 -25.78 -2.29
C VAL A 304 -13.01 -26.67 -2.16
N CYS A 305 -14.15 -26.18 -2.64
CA CYS A 305 -15.40 -26.93 -2.70
C CYS A 305 -15.63 -27.49 -4.12
N ILE A 306 -16.21 -28.68 -4.20
CA ILE A 306 -16.37 -29.46 -5.43
C ILE A 306 -17.73 -30.17 -5.46
N HIS A 307 -18.24 -30.43 -6.66
CA HIS A 307 -19.32 -31.37 -6.92
C HIS A 307 -18.73 -32.67 -7.50
N THR A 308 -19.44 -33.77 -7.37
CA THR A 308 -19.07 -35.06 -7.97
C THR A 308 -19.93 -35.36 -9.20
N THR A 309 -19.32 -35.71 -10.33
CA THR A 309 -20.03 -35.90 -11.61
C THR A 309 -20.60 -37.31 -11.82
N HIS A 310 -20.14 -38.31 -11.05
CA HIS A 310 -20.55 -39.73 -11.18
C HIS A 310 -21.92 -40.06 -10.54
N ARG A 311 -22.60 -39.09 -9.94
CA ARG A 311 -23.93 -39.24 -9.32
C ARG A 311 -24.81 -38.07 -9.71
N ASN A 312 -26.09 -38.32 -9.93
CA ASN A 312 -27.09 -37.27 -10.16
C ASN A 312 -27.49 -36.60 -8.82
N GLN A 313 -26.50 -35.98 -8.14
CA GLN A 313 -26.65 -35.33 -6.83
C GLN A 313 -25.83 -34.04 -6.81
N ASP A 314 -26.48 -32.89 -6.63
CA ASP A 314 -25.82 -31.58 -6.58
C ASP A 314 -25.16 -31.28 -5.21
N ARG A 315 -24.45 -32.27 -4.65
CA ARG A 315 -23.86 -32.18 -3.31
C ARG A 315 -22.47 -31.58 -3.36
N ILE A 316 -22.29 -30.48 -2.63
CA ILE A 316 -21.01 -29.78 -2.49
C ILE A 316 -20.18 -30.41 -1.37
N TYR A 317 -19.02 -30.94 -1.71
CA TYR A 317 -18.00 -31.42 -0.76
C TYR A 317 -16.85 -30.41 -0.65
N ARG A 318 -16.16 -30.36 0.51
CA ARG A 318 -14.98 -29.50 0.71
C ARG A 318 -13.70 -30.32 0.88
N ILE A 319 -12.72 -30.09 0.02
CA ILE A 319 -11.42 -30.78 0.01
C ILE A 319 -10.69 -30.55 1.34
N LYS A 320 -10.36 -31.66 2.01
CA LYS A 320 -9.55 -31.70 3.24
C LYS A 320 -8.08 -31.96 2.93
N ASN A 321 -7.81 -32.87 2.00
CA ASN A 321 -6.47 -33.24 1.58
C ASN A 321 -6.45 -33.82 0.15
N ILE A 322 -5.25 -34.01 -0.40
CA ILE A 322 -4.98 -34.84 -1.57
C ILE A 322 -4.15 -36.03 -1.10
N LEU A 323 -4.43 -37.23 -1.60
CA LEU A 323 -3.80 -38.49 -1.20
C LEU A 323 -3.22 -39.24 -2.41
N SER A 324 -2.85 -40.50 -2.21
CA SER A 324 -2.32 -41.40 -3.24
C SER A 324 -3.34 -41.74 -4.34
N THR A 325 -2.95 -42.62 -5.27
CA THR A 325 -3.72 -43.04 -6.44
C THR A 325 -4.93 -43.93 -6.11
N ALA A 326 -5.88 -44.03 -7.04
CA ALA A 326 -7.05 -44.92 -6.90
C ALA A 326 -6.65 -46.40 -6.78
N VAL A 327 -5.55 -46.81 -7.43
CA VAL A 327 -5.02 -48.18 -7.40
C VAL A 327 -4.41 -48.54 -6.04
N SER A 328 -3.78 -47.57 -5.36
CA SER A 328 -3.04 -47.82 -4.10
C SER A 328 -3.84 -47.55 -2.83
N MET A 329 -4.91 -46.76 -2.90
CA MET A 329 -5.78 -46.49 -1.77
C MET A 329 -6.86 -47.58 -1.66
N LYS A 330 -6.87 -48.28 -0.53
CA LYS A 330 -7.89 -49.27 -0.16
C LYS A 330 -8.81 -48.76 0.94
N PHE A 331 -9.99 -49.36 1.03
CA PHE A 331 -10.91 -49.19 2.15
C PHE A 331 -11.72 -50.49 2.36
N GLU A 332 -12.27 -50.65 3.56
CA GLU A 332 -13.13 -51.80 3.86
C GLU A 332 -14.55 -51.59 3.32
N LYS A 333 -15.05 -52.58 2.59
CA LYS A 333 -16.44 -52.67 2.12
C LYS A 333 -16.91 -54.11 2.33
N ASP A 334 -18.02 -54.28 3.04
CA ASP A 334 -18.68 -55.57 3.27
C ASP A 334 -17.72 -56.67 3.80
N GLY A 335 -16.81 -56.29 4.72
CA GLY A 335 -15.81 -57.19 5.31
C GLY A 335 -14.60 -57.52 4.43
N LYS A 336 -14.42 -56.85 3.29
CA LYS A 336 -13.27 -57.02 2.38
C LYS A 336 -12.55 -55.71 2.15
N GLU A 337 -11.22 -55.74 2.07
CA GLU A 337 -10.45 -54.61 1.52
C GLU A 337 -10.62 -54.55 0.00
N VAL A 338 -11.08 -53.41 -0.51
CA VAL A 338 -11.23 -53.14 -1.94
C VAL A 338 -10.49 -51.85 -2.28
N SER A 339 -9.78 -51.79 -3.41
CA SER A 339 -9.17 -50.54 -3.86
C SER A 339 -10.21 -49.54 -4.37
N VAL A 340 -9.90 -48.25 -4.33
CA VAL A 340 -10.79 -47.22 -4.89
C VAL A 340 -10.96 -47.43 -6.40
N ALA A 341 -9.94 -47.94 -7.11
CA ALA A 341 -10.05 -48.29 -8.52
C ALA A 341 -11.03 -49.46 -8.79
N GLU A 342 -10.93 -50.56 -8.03
CA GLU A 342 -11.86 -51.70 -8.10
C GLU A 342 -13.29 -51.26 -7.81
N TYR A 343 -13.52 -50.57 -6.68
CA TYR A 343 -14.86 -50.11 -6.28
C TYR A 343 -15.54 -49.25 -7.35
N PHE A 344 -14.80 -48.32 -7.99
CA PHE A 344 -15.37 -47.50 -9.05
C PHE A 344 -15.60 -48.32 -10.33
N CYS A 345 -14.71 -49.27 -10.66
CA CYS A 345 -14.92 -50.15 -11.82
C CYS A 345 -16.21 -50.98 -11.67
N ASP A 346 -16.42 -51.61 -10.52
CA ASP A 346 -17.59 -52.48 -10.26
C ASP A 346 -18.90 -51.69 -10.19
N ALA A 347 -18.88 -50.49 -9.61
CA ALA A 347 -20.10 -49.72 -9.31
C ALA A 347 -20.46 -48.66 -10.37
N TYR A 348 -19.49 -48.18 -11.15
CA TYR A 348 -19.66 -47.04 -12.07
C TYR A 348 -18.90 -47.16 -13.41
N GLY A 349 -18.10 -48.22 -13.60
CA GLY A 349 -17.24 -48.40 -14.78
C GLY A 349 -15.79 -47.91 -14.58
N PRO A 350 -14.86 -48.34 -15.45
CA PRO A 350 -13.42 -48.15 -15.25
C PRO A 350 -12.99 -46.67 -15.31
N LEU A 351 -12.12 -46.29 -14.37
CA LEU A 351 -11.52 -44.96 -14.30
C LEU A 351 -10.57 -44.70 -15.49
N LYS A 352 -10.63 -43.51 -16.09
CA LYS A 352 -9.75 -43.15 -17.21
C LYS A 352 -8.34 -42.78 -16.74
N TYR A 353 -8.20 -42.31 -15.50
CA TYR A 353 -6.95 -41.81 -14.93
C TYR A 353 -6.67 -42.35 -13.52
N PRO A 354 -6.63 -43.68 -13.30
CA PRO A 354 -6.53 -44.29 -11.96
C PRO A 354 -5.22 -43.98 -11.22
N ASN A 355 -4.17 -43.55 -11.94
CA ASN A 355 -2.88 -43.14 -11.38
C ASN A 355 -2.77 -41.65 -11.03
N LEU A 356 -3.83 -40.87 -11.23
CA LEU A 356 -3.95 -39.53 -10.64
C LEU A 356 -4.34 -39.63 -9.15
N PRO A 357 -4.00 -38.62 -8.33
CA PRO A 357 -4.28 -38.66 -6.90
C PRO A 357 -5.78 -38.57 -6.59
N LEU A 358 -6.17 -39.07 -5.42
CA LEU A 358 -7.52 -38.93 -4.87
C LEU A 358 -7.65 -37.62 -4.07
N VAL A 359 -8.85 -37.02 -4.07
CA VAL A 359 -9.22 -36.01 -3.07
C VAL A 359 -9.91 -36.64 -1.87
N GLN A 360 -9.50 -36.20 -0.69
CA GLN A 360 -10.15 -36.56 0.58
C GLN A 360 -11.14 -35.47 1.00
N VAL A 361 -12.37 -35.85 1.29
CA VAL A 361 -13.43 -35.02 1.87
C VAL A 361 -14.03 -35.69 3.11
N GLY A 362 -15.03 -35.07 3.73
CA GLY A 362 -15.69 -35.63 4.93
C GLY A 362 -15.05 -35.21 6.27
N SER A 363 -15.28 -36.00 7.31
CA SER A 363 -14.70 -35.83 8.65
C SER A 363 -13.45 -36.72 8.80
N LYS A 364 -12.66 -36.52 9.87
CA LYS A 364 -11.56 -37.46 10.19
C LYS A 364 -12.06 -38.87 10.53
N SER A 365 -13.26 -38.98 11.10
CA SER A 365 -13.87 -40.24 11.53
C SER A 365 -14.64 -40.98 10.43
N LYS A 366 -15.02 -40.28 9.35
CA LYS A 366 -15.65 -40.83 8.14
C LYS A 366 -15.05 -40.10 6.92
N PRO A 367 -13.81 -40.44 6.51
CA PRO A 367 -13.21 -39.90 5.32
C PRO A 367 -13.91 -40.45 4.08
N ILE A 368 -14.04 -39.64 3.04
CA ILE A 368 -14.57 -40.05 1.74
C ILE A 368 -13.53 -39.69 0.69
N TYR A 369 -13.28 -40.61 -0.24
CA TYR A 369 -12.27 -40.45 -1.29
C TYR A 369 -12.96 -40.38 -2.66
N PHE A 370 -12.56 -39.41 -3.49
CA PHE A 370 -13.02 -39.31 -4.88
C PHE A 370 -11.83 -39.17 -5.85
N PRO A 371 -11.85 -39.88 -6.99
CA PRO A 371 -10.95 -39.62 -8.11
C PRO A 371 -11.09 -38.18 -8.63
N VAL A 372 -9.96 -37.50 -8.90
CA VAL A 372 -9.97 -36.11 -9.40
C VAL A 372 -10.69 -35.93 -10.74
N GLU A 373 -10.81 -36.99 -11.54
CA GLU A 373 -11.55 -36.98 -12.81
C GLU A 373 -13.07 -36.91 -12.63
N LEU A 374 -13.58 -37.37 -11.47
CA LEU A 374 -15.00 -37.36 -11.12
C LEU A 374 -15.41 -36.10 -10.32
N CYS A 375 -14.53 -35.09 -10.28
CA CYS A 375 -14.68 -33.89 -9.45
C CYS A 375 -14.70 -32.61 -10.30
N GLN A 376 -15.62 -31.70 -9.99
CA GLN A 376 -15.75 -30.39 -10.65
C GLN A 376 -15.77 -29.27 -9.61
N VAL A 377 -15.05 -28.18 -9.86
CA VAL A 377 -14.93 -27.04 -8.96
C VAL A 377 -16.28 -26.31 -8.85
N ALA A 378 -16.82 -26.20 -7.63
CA ALA A 378 -18.10 -25.53 -7.41
C ALA A 378 -18.06 -24.05 -7.86
N ASN A 379 -19.18 -23.57 -8.42
CA ASN A 379 -19.24 -22.20 -8.96
C ASN A 379 -19.24 -21.14 -7.83
N CYS A 380 -18.95 -19.88 -8.17
CA CYS A 380 -19.05 -18.71 -7.28
C CYS A 380 -18.20 -18.78 -6.00
N GLN A 381 -17.09 -19.51 -6.02
CA GLN A 381 -16.15 -19.61 -4.89
C GLN A 381 -15.10 -18.50 -4.91
N ARG A 382 -15.12 -17.62 -3.91
CA ARG A 382 -14.12 -16.55 -3.75
C ARG A 382 -12.76 -17.12 -3.35
N TYR A 383 -11.70 -16.71 -4.05
CA TYR A 383 -10.32 -16.99 -3.64
C TYR A 383 -9.93 -16.08 -2.47
N ASN A 384 -9.82 -16.65 -1.27
CA ASN A 384 -9.49 -15.91 -0.04
C ASN A 384 -8.03 -16.08 0.41
N LYS A 385 -7.17 -16.73 -0.38
CA LYS A 385 -5.73 -16.90 -0.09
C LYS A 385 -4.93 -15.71 -0.64
N LYS A 386 -3.68 -15.56 -0.19
CA LYS A 386 -2.77 -14.49 -0.64
C LYS A 386 -2.42 -14.67 -2.13
N LEU A 387 -2.61 -13.62 -2.93
CA LEU A 387 -2.35 -13.64 -4.37
C LEU A 387 -0.84 -13.57 -4.68
N LYS A 388 -0.42 -14.29 -5.73
CA LYS A 388 0.96 -14.29 -6.22
C LYS A 388 1.25 -13.02 -7.02
N ALA A 389 2.52 -12.60 -7.10
CA ALA A 389 2.92 -11.30 -7.65
C ALA A 389 2.49 -11.07 -9.11
N CYS A 390 2.47 -12.11 -9.94
CA CYS A 390 1.96 -12.07 -11.32
C CYS A 390 0.45 -11.78 -11.39
N GLN A 391 -0.33 -12.35 -10.46
CA GLN A 391 -1.77 -12.17 -10.34
C GLN A 391 -2.06 -10.74 -9.88
N THR A 392 -1.43 -10.29 -8.79
CA THR A 392 -1.53 -8.90 -8.27
C THR A 392 -1.17 -7.87 -9.34
N THR A 393 -0.12 -8.10 -10.12
CA THR A 393 0.27 -7.20 -11.23
C THR A 393 -0.80 -7.15 -12.32
N SER A 394 -1.42 -8.28 -12.67
CA SER A 394 -2.47 -8.36 -13.69
C SER A 394 -3.75 -7.68 -13.22
N ILE A 395 -4.13 -7.89 -11.96
CA ILE A 395 -5.27 -7.23 -11.31
C ILE A 395 -5.05 -5.71 -11.27
N ILE A 396 -3.87 -5.24 -10.85
CA ILE A 396 -3.57 -3.79 -10.83
C ILE A 396 -3.70 -3.20 -12.24
N ARG A 397 -3.19 -3.87 -13.28
CA ARG A 397 -3.31 -3.37 -14.67
C ARG A 397 -4.76 -3.25 -15.17
N PHE A 398 -5.67 -4.12 -14.71
CA PHE A 398 -7.08 -4.09 -15.12
C PHE A 398 -7.96 -3.19 -14.24
N ALA A 399 -7.72 -3.20 -12.92
CA ALA A 399 -8.49 -2.45 -11.95
C ALA A 399 -8.06 -0.98 -11.86
N SER A 400 -6.78 -0.67 -12.14
CA SER A 400 -6.30 0.71 -12.21
C SER A 400 -7.03 1.45 -13.31
N THR A 401 -7.80 2.46 -12.91
CA THR A 401 -8.46 3.39 -13.81
C THR A 401 -8.41 4.79 -13.23
N ASP A 402 -8.32 5.78 -14.11
CA ASP A 402 -8.34 7.18 -13.71
C ASP A 402 -9.68 7.52 -13.04
N ALA A 403 -9.64 8.49 -12.13
CA ALA A 403 -10.77 8.77 -11.25
C ALA A 403 -12.08 9.10 -12.02
N PRO A 404 -12.10 9.92 -13.10
CA PRO A 404 -13.27 10.09 -13.95
C PRO A 404 -13.87 8.78 -14.50
N THR A 405 -13.03 7.90 -15.07
CA THR A 405 -13.47 6.59 -15.56
C THR A 405 -14.04 5.73 -14.43
N ARG A 406 -13.51 5.85 -13.20
CA ARG A 406 -14.05 5.14 -12.02
C ARG A 406 -15.46 5.62 -11.67
N ILE A 407 -15.74 6.93 -11.68
CA ILE A 407 -17.09 7.45 -11.43
C ILE A 407 -18.07 7.05 -12.54
N LEU A 408 -17.67 7.08 -13.81
CA LEU A 408 -18.51 6.59 -14.91
C LEU A 408 -18.86 5.10 -14.75
N LYS A 409 -17.91 4.27 -14.27
CA LYS A 409 -18.19 2.88 -13.91
C LYS A 409 -19.15 2.75 -12.72
N CYS A 410 -19.12 3.65 -11.74
CA CYS A 410 -20.12 3.67 -10.67
C CYS A 410 -21.53 3.98 -11.21
N ILE A 411 -21.66 4.97 -12.10
CA ILE A 411 -22.94 5.30 -12.75
C ILE A 411 -23.44 4.13 -13.62
N ASP A 412 -22.56 3.47 -14.37
CA ASP A 412 -22.87 2.26 -15.15
C ASP A 412 -23.41 1.12 -14.25
N MET A 413 -22.78 0.88 -13.10
CA MET A 413 -23.24 -0.12 -12.14
C MET A 413 -24.58 0.26 -11.50
N VAL A 414 -24.85 1.54 -11.22
CA VAL A 414 -26.15 2.02 -10.73
C VAL A 414 -27.25 1.74 -11.76
N LYS A 415 -27.00 2.06 -13.04
CA LYS A 415 -27.93 1.78 -14.14
C LYS A 415 -28.19 0.28 -14.29
N LYS A 416 -27.14 -0.54 -14.31
CA LYS A 416 -27.23 -2.01 -14.44
C LYS A 416 -27.88 -2.70 -13.23
N SER A 417 -27.79 -2.11 -12.04
CA SER A 417 -28.43 -2.65 -10.82
C SER A 417 -29.94 -2.41 -10.75
N ASN A 418 -30.48 -1.58 -11.66
CA ASN A 418 -31.90 -1.29 -11.85
C ASN A 418 -32.66 -0.98 -10.55
N PHE A 419 -32.03 -0.25 -9.62
CA PHE A 419 -32.59 0.02 -8.28
C PHE A 419 -34.00 0.64 -8.31
N SER A 420 -34.30 1.46 -9.32
CA SER A 420 -35.63 2.08 -9.50
C SER A 420 -36.76 1.07 -9.73
N ASN A 421 -36.43 -0.18 -10.12
CA ASN A 421 -37.40 -1.26 -10.33
C ASN A 421 -37.34 -2.39 -9.31
N ASP A 422 -36.43 -2.30 -8.34
CA ASP A 422 -36.27 -3.29 -7.27
C ASP A 422 -37.53 -3.34 -6.39
N PRO A 423 -38.24 -4.48 -6.29
CA PRO A 423 -39.48 -4.57 -5.53
C PRO A 423 -39.26 -4.40 -4.03
N PHE A 424 -38.11 -4.79 -3.48
CA PHE A 424 -37.80 -4.54 -2.06
C PHE A 424 -37.71 -3.03 -1.79
N LEU A 425 -36.95 -2.30 -2.62
CA LEU A 425 -36.84 -0.84 -2.48
C LEU A 425 -38.22 -0.17 -2.64
N LYS A 426 -39.05 -0.62 -3.60
CA LYS A 426 -40.42 -0.13 -3.79
C LYS A 426 -41.32 -0.39 -2.59
N SER A 427 -41.37 -1.62 -2.06
CA SER A 427 -42.24 -2.00 -0.95
C SER A 427 -41.90 -1.29 0.36
N PHE A 428 -40.61 -0.99 0.61
CA PHE A 428 -40.18 -0.13 1.71
C PHE A 428 -40.21 1.38 1.40
N GLY A 429 -40.70 1.80 0.22
CA GLY A 429 -40.85 3.20 -0.16
C GLY A 429 -39.55 3.97 -0.49
N VAL A 430 -38.41 3.28 -0.53
CA VAL A 430 -37.08 3.86 -0.71
C VAL A 430 -36.76 4.04 -2.20
N GLN A 431 -36.24 5.21 -2.59
CA GLN A 431 -35.82 5.49 -3.97
C GLN A 431 -34.46 6.20 -4.00
N ILE A 432 -33.56 5.74 -4.87
CA ILE A 432 -32.21 6.29 -5.09
C ILE A 432 -32.16 7.13 -6.38
N LYS A 433 -31.36 8.21 -6.38
CA LYS A 433 -31.08 8.99 -7.60
C LYS A 433 -30.03 8.28 -8.45
N ALA A 434 -30.23 8.24 -9.76
CA ALA A 434 -29.26 7.64 -10.70
C ALA A 434 -27.99 8.49 -10.94
N GLU A 435 -27.97 9.72 -10.42
CA GLU A 435 -26.88 10.69 -10.55
C GLU A 435 -26.08 10.78 -9.25
N PRO A 436 -24.74 10.87 -9.32
CA PRO A 436 -23.90 11.06 -8.15
C PRO A 436 -24.10 12.45 -7.52
N MET A 437 -23.84 12.54 -6.22
CA MET A 437 -23.79 13.81 -5.50
C MET A 437 -22.65 14.69 -6.00
N ILE A 438 -22.95 15.98 -6.12
CA ILE A 438 -21.97 17.03 -6.39
C ILE A 438 -21.71 17.77 -5.07
N VAL A 439 -20.46 17.81 -4.64
CA VAL A 439 -20.01 18.45 -3.40
C VAL A 439 -18.98 19.55 -3.68
N SER A 440 -18.86 20.51 -2.77
CA SER A 440 -17.92 21.64 -2.88
C SER A 440 -16.63 21.35 -2.10
N GLY A 441 -15.51 21.20 -2.81
CA GLY A 441 -14.16 21.17 -2.26
C GLY A 441 -13.40 22.49 -2.45
N ARG A 442 -12.11 22.53 -2.10
CA ARG A 442 -11.16 23.68 -2.25
C ARG A 442 -9.76 23.11 -2.62
N VAL A 443 -8.93 23.80 -3.43
CA VAL A 443 -7.68 23.25 -4.07
C VAL A 443 -6.36 23.82 -3.46
N LEU A 444 -5.19 23.38 -3.96
CA LEU A 444 -3.78 23.63 -3.55
C LEU A 444 -2.96 24.40 -4.66
N PRO A 445 -1.71 24.91 -4.47
CA PRO A 445 -1.34 26.26 -4.97
C PRO A 445 -0.21 26.39 -6.00
N PRO A 446 -0.15 27.56 -6.68
CA PRO A 446 1.10 28.07 -7.25
C PRO A 446 1.45 29.51 -6.79
N PRO A 447 2.58 29.74 -6.10
CA PRO A 447 3.18 31.07 -5.91
C PRO A 447 3.96 31.53 -7.16
N ARG A 448 4.10 32.85 -7.37
CA ARG A 448 4.70 33.46 -8.59
C ARG A 448 6.23 33.58 -8.52
N LEU A 449 6.92 33.37 -9.64
CA LEU A 449 8.39 33.40 -9.80
C LEU A 449 8.88 34.66 -10.53
N GLU A 450 10.09 35.11 -10.24
CA GLU A 450 10.79 36.26 -10.82
C GLU A 450 12.17 35.80 -11.37
N TYR A 451 12.52 36.27 -12.57
CA TYR A 451 13.74 35.95 -13.34
C TYR A 451 14.50 37.23 -13.74
N GLY A 452 15.74 37.07 -14.21
CA GLY A 452 16.66 38.16 -14.49
C GLY A 452 16.24 39.07 -15.65
N LYS A 453 16.83 40.27 -15.70
CA LYS A 453 16.57 41.24 -16.77
C LYS A 453 17.18 40.75 -18.09
N GLY A 454 16.38 40.72 -19.16
CA GLY A 454 16.91 40.60 -20.53
C GLY A 454 17.74 41.81 -20.94
N ASN A 455 18.55 41.68 -22.00
CA ASN A 455 19.30 42.79 -22.59
C ASN A 455 18.30 43.88 -23.06
N GLY A 456 18.10 44.94 -22.27
CA GLY A 456 17.07 45.96 -22.49
C GLY A 456 16.24 46.35 -21.27
N GLY A 457 16.36 45.66 -20.13
CA GLY A 457 16.12 46.30 -18.82
C GLY A 457 14.79 46.11 -18.08
N ARG A 458 13.89 45.19 -18.48
CA ARG A 458 12.72 44.80 -17.65
C ARG A 458 12.88 43.39 -17.03
N LYS A 459 12.38 43.25 -15.79
CA LYS A 459 12.33 41.98 -15.02
C LYS A 459 11.26 41.04 -15.61
N ILE A 460 11.51 39.73 -15.58
CA ILE A 460 10.60 38.71 -16.13
C ILE A 460 9.88 37.99 -14.98
N ILE A 461 8.55 37.85 -15.03
CA ILE A 461 7.74 37.23 -13.97
C ILE A 461 6.91 36.08 -14.56
N LEU A 462 6.98 34.90 -13.94
CA LEU A 462 6.34 33.67 -14.42
C LEU A 462 5.45 33.05 -13.34
N THR A 463 4.27 32.56 -13.73
CA THR A 463 3.31 31.94 -12.81
C THR A 463 3.25 30.43 -13.07
N PRO A 464 3.61 29.56 -12.10
CA PRO A 464 3.52 28.11 -12.26
C PRO A 464 2.09 27.64 -12.52
N LYS A 465 1.95 26.57 -13.30
CA LYS A 465 0.67 26.01 -13.72
C LYS A 465 0.69 24.49 -13.53
N ASP A 466 -0.38 23.94 -12.98
CA ASP A 466 -0.59 22.49 -12.78
C ASP A 466 0.52 21.76 -11.98
N GLY A 467 1.31 22.50 -11.18
CA GLY A 467 2.47 22.00 -10.43
C GLY A 467 3.82 22.07 -11.19
N ALA A 468 3.88 22.78 -12.32
CA ALA A 468 5.10 22.89 -13.15
C ALA A 468 5.30 24.31 -13.74
N TRP A 469 6.51 24.58 -14.26
CA TRP A 469 6.83 25.80 -15.00
C TRP A 469 7.98 25.55 -15.99
N ASN A 470 7.97 26.27 -17.11
CA ASN A 470 9.01 26.27 -18.16
C ASN A 470 9.05 27.69 -18.79
N SER A 471 10.20 28.09 -19.33
CA SER A 471 10.34 29.25 -20.21
C SER A 471 11.50 29.04 -21.17
N ASN A 472 11.48 29.73 -22.31
CA ASN A 472 12.49 29.58 -23.37
C ASN A 472 13.51 30.72 -23.41
N GLU A 473 13.15 31.95 -23.03
CA GLU A 473 14.05 33.11 -23.15
C GLU A 473 14.03 33.96 -21.88
N PHE A 474 15.10 33.86 -21.09
CA PHE A 474 15.35 34.68 -19.90
C PHE A 474 16.84 34.58 -19.53
N LYS A 475 17.36 35.58 -18.82
CA LYS A 475 18.57 35.43 -18.01
C LYS A 475 18.19 34.95 -16.61
N PHE A 476 19.06 34.18 -15.97
CA PHE A 476 18.84 33.78 -14.57
C PHE A 476 18.71 35.01 -13.65
N PHE A 477 17.94 34.88 -12.58
CA PHE A 477 17.71 35.99 -11.64
C PHE A 477 19.03 36.61 -11.16
N GLU A 478 19.98 35.76 -10.80
CA GLU A 478 21.41 36.05 -10.71
C GLU A 478 22.15 35.03 -11.57
N SER A 479 22.87 35.50 -12.60
CA SER A 479 23.69 34.65 -13.46
C SER A 479 25.11 34.56 -12.91
N ALA A 480 25.68 33.36 -12.93
CA ALA A 480 27.03 33.08 -12.45
C ALA A 480 28.11 33.27 -13.54
N SER A 481 29.38 33.32 -13.13
CA SER A 481 30.55 33.28 -14.01
C SER A 481 31.34 31.98 -13.83
N CYS A 482 31.94 31.51 -14.92
CA CYS A 482 32.75 30.30 -15.02
C CYS A 482 34.03 30.66 -15.76
N GLU A 483 35.14 30.82 -15.05
CA GLU A 483 36.40 31.33 -15.63
C GLU A 483 37.21 30.21 -16.30
N SER A 484 37.13 28.97 -15.77
CA SER A 484 37.69 27.81 -16.45
C SER A 484 36.88 26.52 -16.26
N PHE A 485 36.88 25.65 -17.27
CA PHE A 485 36.19 24.36 -17.22
C PHE A 485 36.97 23.22 -17.92
N GLY A 486 36.69 21.99 -17.53
CA GLY A 486 37.26 20.76 -18.10
C GLY A 486 36.21 19.82 -18.73
N PHE A 487 36.67 18.78 -19.41
CA PHE A 487 35.82 17.78 -20.06
C PHE A 487 36.41 16.35 -19.96
N VAL A 488 35.60 15.40 -19.51
CA VAL A 488 35.98 13.97 -19.42
C VAL A 488 35.05 13.11 -20.27
N SER A 489 35.61 12.11 -20.96
CA SER A 489 34.88 11.13 -21.76
C SER A 489 35.12 9.69 -21.29
N PHE A 490 34.03 9.00 -20.92
CA PHE A 490 34.00 7.54 -20.79
C PHE A 490 33.40 6.85 -22.02
N LEU A 491 33.03 7.59 -23.06
CA LEU A 491 32.53 7.02 -24.31
C LEU A 491 33.69 6.46 -25.15
N PRO A 492 33.45 5.48 -26.05
CA PRO A 492 34.48 4.96 -26.93
C PRO A 492 35.13 6.08 -27.78
N PRO A 493 36.47 6.06 -28.02
CA PRO A 493 37.20 7.21 -28.58
C PRO A 493 36.66 7.76 -29.92
N HIS A 494 36.09 6.91 -30.77
CA HIS A 494 35.45 7.32 -32.04
C HIS A 494 34.24 8.27 -31.87
N LYS A 495 33.79 8.51 -30.63
CA LYS A 495 32.73 9.49 -30.31
C LYS A 495 33.25 10.91 -30.04
N ALA A 496 34.56 11.15 -30.02
CA ALA A 496 35.15 12.45 -29.67
C ALA A 496 34.62 13.66 -30.49
N PRO A 497 34.41 13.59 -31.83
CA PRO A 497 33.88 14.73 -32.59
C PRO A 497 32.47 15.17 -32.13
N MET A 498 31.63 14.21 -31.72
CA MET A 498 30.28 14.49 -31.18
C MET A 498 30.34 15.20 -29.81
N LEU A 499 31.44 15.01 -29.04
CA LEU A 499 31.65 15.67 -27.75
C LEU A 499 32.15 17.11 -27.91
N GLN A 500 32.95 17.38 -28.94
CA GLN A 500 33.32 18.76 -29.31
C GLN A 500 32.07 19.57 -29.70
N GLU A 501 31.22 19.01 -30.57
CA GLU A 501 29.97 19.67 -30.96
C GLU A 501 28.97 19.80 -29.80
N PHE A 502 28.96 18.87 -28.85
CA PHE A 502 28.19 19.05 -27.59
C PHE A 502 28.66 20.31 -26.86
N CYS A 503 29.97 20.47 -26.68
CA CYS A 503 30.56 21.53 -25.87
C CYS A 503 30.25 22.92 -26.44
N LEU A 504 30.45 23.09 -27.76
CA LEU A 504 30.18 24.34 -28.47
C LEU A 504 28.73 24.83 -28.27
N GLN A 505 27.75 23.91 -28.35
CA GLN A 505 26.33 24.25 -28.20
C GLN A 505 25.95 24.58 -26.75
N ILE A 506 26.57 23.91 -25.77
CA ILE A 506 26.28 24.15 -24.35
C ILE A 506 26.87 25.48 -23.86
N VAL A 507 28.09 25.86 -24.30
CA VAL A 507 28.70 27.15 -24.00
C VAL A 507 27.87 28.29 -24.58
N ARG A 508 27.47 28.19 -25.86
CA ARG A 508 26.56 29.18 -26.50
C ARG A 508 25.25 29.34 -25.73
N THR A 509 24.66 28.24 -25.26
CA THR A 509 23.42 28.30 -24.47
C THR A 509 23.66 28.97 -23.10
N CYS A 510 24.72 28.59 -22.38
CA CYS A 510 25.09 29.19 -21.10
C CYS A 510 25.24 30.71 -21.22
N ARG A 511 25.99 31.20 -22.22
CA ARG A 511 26.13 32.63 -22.54
C ARG A 511 24.80 33.31 -22.86
N SER A 512 23.93 32.68 -23.65
CA SER A 512 22.60 33.26 -23.95
C SER A 512 21.71 33.41 -22.69
N THR A 513 21.84 32.50 -21.72
CA THR A 513 21.18 32.58 -20.40
C THR A 513 21.89 33.50 -19.39
N GLY A 514 22.97 34.17 -19.81
CA GLY A 514 23.73 35.13 -19.01
C GLY A 514 24.88 34.55 -18.19
N ILE A 515 25.18 33.25 -18.28
CA ILE A 515 26.37 32.67 -17.65
C ILE A 515 27.61 33.08 -18.47
N GLU A 516 28.58 33.73 -17.84
CA GLU A 516 29.87 34.00 -18.46
C GLU A 516 30.72 32.72 -18.45
N MET A 517 31.29 32.35 -19.60
CA MET A 517 31.97 31.06 -19.79
C MET A 517 32.92 31.11 -21.00
N PRO A 518 34.12 30.49 -20.99
CA PRO A 518 35.05 30.46 -22.13
C PRO A 518 34.61 29.48 -23.24
N ASP A 519 35.21 29.59 -24.42
CA ASP A 519 34.79 28.84 -25.63
C ASP A 519 35.25 27.38 -25.71
N SER A 520 36.28 26.99 -24.95
CA SER A 520 36.87 25.64 -25.00
C SER A 520 37.33 25.15 -23.62
N PRO A 521 37.33 23.82 -23.37
CA PRO A 521 37.78 23.29 -22.09
C PRO A 521 39.30 23.41 -21.94
N LYS A 522 39.78 23.86 -20.77
CA LYS A 522 41.22 23.90 -20.46
C LYS A 522 41.85 22.52 -20.33
N PHE A 523 41.07 21.50 -19.93
CA PHE A 523 41.54 20.13 -19.79
C PHE A 523 40.57 19.14 -20.44
N TYR A 524 41.07 18.21 -21.25
CA TYR A 524 40.33 17.07 -21.80
C TYR A 524 40.97 15.75 -21.35
N GLU A 525 40.17 14.79 -20.91
CA GLU A 525 40.62 13.44 -20.56
C GLU A 525 39.70 12.35 -21.14
N GLN A 526 40.30 11.30 -21.71
CA GLN A 526 39.61 10.15 -22.29
C GLN A 526 39.91 8.90 -21.47
N ALA A 527 38.86 8.23 -20.99
CA ALA A 527 38.97 6.98 -20.26
C ALA A 527 39.42 5.83 -21.17
N ARG A 528 40.34 5.03 -20.65
CA ARG A 528 40.82 3.75 -21.21
C ARG A 528 39.92 2.60 -20.74
N LYS A 529 40.06 1.41 -21.35
CA LYS A 529 39.18 0.25 -21.12
C LYS A 529 39.05 -0.20 -19.65
N ASN A 530 40.10 0.02 -18.86
CA ASN A 530 40.17 -0.36 -17.44
C ASN A 530 40.16 0.86 -16.50
N ASP A 531 40.00 2.09 -17.02
CA ASP A 531 40.01 3.30 -16.20
C ASP A 531 38.69 3.42 -15.41
N THR A 532 38.79 3.56 -14.09
CA THR A 532 37.64 3.90 -13.25
C THR A 532 37.29 5.39 -13.39
N VAL A 533 36.06 5.75 -13.00
CA VAL A 533 35.61 7.15 -13.00
C VAL A 533 36.54 8.05 -12.19
N GLU A 534 37.00 7.54 -11.05
CA GLU A 534 37.91 8.20 -10.13
C GLU A 534 39.29 8.46 -10.75
N MET A 535 39.88 7.47 -11.42
CA MET A 535 41.22 7.60 -12.03
C MET A 535 41.32 8.67 -13.12
N VAL A 536 40.22 8.98 -13.81
CA VAL A 536 40.21 9.99 -14.89
C VAL A 536 39.88 11.38 -14.35
N LEU A 537 38.99 11.47 -13.35
CA LEU A 537 38.73 12.74 -12.66
C LEU A 537 39.91 13.18 -11.79
N LYS A 538 40.60 12.23 -11.13
CA LYS A 538 41.85 12.50 -10.43
C LYS A 538 42.91 13.08 -11.36
N ARG A 539 43.01 12.59 -12.61
CA ARG A 539 43.91 13.16 -13.61
C ARG A 539 43.59 14.62 -13.98
N ILE A 540 42.33 15.06 -13.90
CA ILE A 540 41.99 16.48 -14.02
C ILE A 540 42.33 17.23 -12.72
N ALA A 541 42.05 16.68 -11.54
CA ALA A 541 42.40 17.29 -10.26
C ALA A 541 43.92 17.50 -10.13
N ASP A 542 44.71 16.43 -10.28
CA ASP A 542 46.18 16.45 -10.29
C ASP A 542 46.75 17.38 -11.39
N LYS A 543 45.98 17.78 -12.41
CA LYS A 543 46.36 18.82 -13.39
C LYS A 543 46.00 20.22 -12.89
N CYS A 544 44.79 20.42 -12.37
CA CYS A 544 44.35 21.67 -11.77
C CYS A 544 45.33 22.11 -10.66
N ASP A 545 45.68 21.19 -9.76
CA ASP A 545 46.57 21.44 -8.63
C ASP A 545 48.01 21.74 -9.09
N ARG A 546 48.57 20.95 -10.01
CA ARG A 546 49.93 21.17 -10.55
C ARG A 546 50.09 22.47 -11.34
N TYR A 547 49.02 22.99 -11.92
CA TYR A 547 49.05 24.24 -12.68
C TYR A 547 48.45 25.44 -11.92
N GLY A 548 47.99 25.26 -10.67
CA GLY A 548 47.36 26.32 -9.88
C GLY A 548 46.04 26.85 -10.47
N ILE A 549 45.33 26.06 -11.27
CA ILE A 549 44.11 26.48 -12.00
C ILE A 549 42.88 25.95 -11.28
N LYS A 550 42.12 26.84 -10.65
CA LYS A 550 40.76 26.56 -10.17
C LYS A 550 39.84 26.27 -11.36
N CYS A 551 39.17 25.12 -11.33
CA CYS A 551 38.30 24.64 -12.41
C CYS A 551 36.83 24.65 -11.94
N ASP A 552 36.07 25.64 -12.41
CA ASP A 552 34.72 25.94 -11.91
C ASP A 552 33.65 24.97 -12.42
N LEU A 553 33.93 24.21 -13.48
CA LEU A 553 33.04 23.18 -14.00
C LEU A 553 33.82 22.06 -14.70
N VAL A 554 33.37 20.80 -14.58
CA VAL A 554 33.86 19.69 -15.41
C VAL A 554 32.70 18.92 -16.03
N PHE A 555 32.58 18.94 -17.35
CA PHE A 555 31.63 18.10 -18.07
C PHE A 555 32.11 16.65 -18.10
N VAL A 556 31.21 15.69 -17.90
CA VAL A 556 31.59 14.26 -17.89
C VAL A 556 30.62 13.42 -18.70
N ALA A 557 31.07 12.94 -19.86
CA ALA A 557 30.31 12.06 -20.75
C ALA A 557 30.39 10.60 -20.30
N LEU A 558 29.23 9.98 -20.08
CA LEU A 558 29.06 8.65 -19.49
C LEU A 558 28.38 7.69 -20.45
N PHE A 559 28.69 6.39 -20.36
CA PHE A 559 28.00 5.35 -21.13
C PHE A 559 26.72 4.84 -20.43
N SER A 560 26.63 4.93 -19.09
CA SER A 560 25.41 4.54 -18.35
C SER A 560 25.06 5.48 -17.21
N SER A 561 23.80 5.46 -16.78
CA SER A 561 23.33 6.19 -15.59
C SER A 561 23.88 5.63 -14.28
N GLU A 562 24.48 4.45 -14.29
CA GLU A 562 25.07 3.85 -13.08
C GLU A 562 26.41 4.52 -12.72
N GLN A 563 27.09 5.10 -13.72
CA GLN A 563 28.29 5.92 -13.51
C GLN A 563 27.98 7.35 -12.99
N TYR A 564 26.72 7.81 -13.09
CA TYR A 564 26.36 9.20 -12.76
C TYR A 564 26.75 9.57 -11.34
N ALA A 565 26.41 8.70 -10.39
CA ALA A 565 26.64 8.96 -8.98
C ALA A 565 28.09 8.64 -8.56
N GLN A 566 28.83 7.80 -9.30
CA GLN A 566 30.29 7.77 -9.21
C GLN A 566 30.92 9.11 -9.60
N VAL A 567 30.53 9.70 -10.74
CA VAL A 567 31.07 11.02 -11.15
C VAL A 567 30.75 12.10 -10.12
N LYS A 568 29.54 12.09 -9.54
CA LYS A 568 29.17 13.01 -8.46
C LYS A 568 30.02 12.80 -7.20
N SER A 569 30.26 11.56 -6.81
CA SER A 569 31.12 11.23 -5.67
C SER A 569 32.58 11.62 -5.90
N CYS A 570 33.15 11.25 -7.06
CA CYS A 570 34.55 11.55 -7.38
C CYS A 570 34.76 13.05 -7.64
N GLY A 571 33.97 13.66 -8.53
CA GLY A 571 34.10 15.07 -8.88
C GLY A 571 33.73 16.00 -7.73
N ASP A 572 32.43 16.12 -7.45
CA ASP A 572 31.90 17.15 -6.53
C ASP A 572 32.37 16.94 -5.08
N ILE A 573 32.53 15.68 -4.63
CA ILE A 573 32.81 15.34 -3.23
C ILE A 573 34.30 14.99 -2.98
N THR A 574 34.98 14.30 -3.91
CA THR A 574 36.37 13.83 -3.66
C THR A 574 37.43 14.79 -4.20
N PHE A 575 37.19 15.44 -5.35
CA PHE A 575 38.16 16.34 -5.99
C PHE A 575 37.76 17.81 -5.99
N GLY A 576 36.61 18.18 -5.41
CA GLY A 576 36.07 19.56 -5.44
C GLY A 576 35.71 20.08 -6.84
N LEU A 577 35.81 19.23 -7.87
CA LEU A 577 35.49 19.56 -9.26
C LEU A 577 33.97 19.56 -9.42
N VAL A 578 33.36 20.73 -9.57
CA VAL A 578 31.92 20.86 -9.82
C VAL A 578 31.56 20.16 -11.14
N THR A 579 30.95 18.97 -11.13
CA THR A 579 30.70 18.23 -12.38
C THR A 579 29.33 18.46 -13.00
N GLN A 580 29.25 18.35 -14.33
CA GLN A 580 28.00 18.19 -15.06
C GLN A 580 28.04 16.91 -15.90
N CYS A 581 27.43 15.84 -15.37
CA CYS A 581 27.39 14.53 -16.02
C CYS A 581 26.40 14.52 -17.20
N LEU A 582 26.75 13.79 -18.26
CA LEU A 582 26.06 13.76 -19.54
C LEU A 582 25.91 12.30 -20.01
N LEU A 583 24.68 11.83 -20.18
CA LEU A 583 24.42 10.49 -20.72
C LEU A 583 24.45 10.49 -22.25
N PRO A 584 24.60 9.33 -22.93
CA PRO A 584 24.74 9.29 -24.39
C PRO A 584 23.53 9.91 -25.09
N ARG A 585 22.33 9.67 -24.53
CA ARG A 585 21.08 10.30 -24.98
C ARG A 585 21.13 11.83 -24.84
N THR A 586 21.56 12.36 -23.71
CA THR A 586 21.69 13.81 -23.49
C THR A 586 22.67 14.44 -24.47
N ILE A 587 23.79 13.76 -24.75
CA ILE A 587 24.81 14.22 -25.69
C ILE A 587 24.26 14.23 -27.11
N ILE A 588 23.59 13.16 -27.55
CA ILE A 588 22.93 13.08 -28.86
C ILE A 588 21.82 14.13 -28.98
N ASP A 589 21.01 14.32 -27.93
CA ASP A 589 19.92 15.29 -27.91
C ASP A 589 20.45 16.74 -28.05
N VAL A 590 21.67 17.05 -27.58
CA VAL A 590 22.31 18.37 -27.74
C VAL A 590 23.15 18.48 -29.02
N ALA A 591 24.13 17.61 -29.23
CA ALA A 591 25.10 17.72 -30.32
C ALA A 591 24.48 17.45 -31.70
N VAL A 592 23.61 16.43 -31.80
CA VAL A 592 23.01 15.99 -33.08
C VAL A 592 21.64 16.62 -33.28
N LYS A 593 20.77 16.59 -32.27
CA LYS A 593 19.38 17.08 -32.40
C LYS A 593 19.16 18.55 -32.04
N LYS A 594 20.19 19.26 -31.56
CA LYS A 594 20.13 20.68 -31.14
C LYS A 594 18.96 20.99 -30.18
N SER A 595 18.63 20.07 -29.26
CA SER A 595 17.49 20.19 -28.34
C SER A 595 17.69 21.32 -27.33
N TYR A 596 17.15 22.49 -27.64
CA TYR A 596 17.26 23.69 -26.80
C TYR A 596 16.69 23.49 -25.39
N SER A 597 15.59 22.74 -25.24
CA SER A 597 15.05 22.37 -23.92
C SER A 597 16.03 21.51 -23.10
N THR A 598 16.79 20.62 -23.74
CA THR A 598 17.83 19.84 -23.05
C THR A 598 19.00 20.73 -22.66
N MET A 599 19.39 21.68 -23.52
CA MET A 599 20.47 22.64 -23.25
C MET A 599 20.12 23.59 -22.10
N LEU A 600 18.91 24.18 -22.08
CA LEU A 600 18.40 25.00 -20.97
C LEU A 600 18.37 24.23 -19.64
N ASN A 601 17.93 22.97 -19.65
CA ASN A 601 17.93 22.11 -18.46
C ASN A 601 19.33 21.77 -17.92
N ILE A 602 20.37 21.94 -18.74
CA ILE A 602 21.77 21.82 -18.34
C ILE A 602 22.27 23.20 -17.85
N ALA A 603 22.02 24.28 -18.58
CA ALA A 603 22.38 25.65 -18.17
C ALA A 603 21.79 26.03 -16.80
N MET A 604 20.51 25.73 -16.55
CA MET A 604 19.86 25.89 -15.22
C MET A 604 20.58 25.14 -14.10
N LYS A 605 21.19 23.98 -14.40
CA LYS A 605 21.94 23.18 -13.43
C LYS A 605 23.38 23.63 -13.30
N ILE A 606 23.97 24.23 -14.33
CA ILE A 606 25.28 24.86 -14.26
C ILE A 606 25.15 26.10 -13.38
N ASN A 607 24.29 27.06 -13.74
CA ASN A 607 24.13 28.33 -13.01
C ASN A 607 24.05 28.15 -11.49
N MET A 608 23.13 27.29 -11.01
CA MET A 608 22.98 27.00 -9.58
C MET A 608 24.19 26.34 -8.91
N LYS A 609 24.99 25.56 -9.65
CA LYS A 609 26.19 24.90 -9.09
C LYS A 609 27.38 25.84 -8.98
N ILE A 610 27.45 26.86 -9.83
CA ILE A 610 28.48 27.90 -9.81
C ILE A 610 27.98 29.19 -9.14
N GLY A 611 26.95 29.09 -8.28
CA GLY A 611 26.53 30.15 -7.36
C GLY A 611 25.38 31.06 -7.81
N GLY A 612 24.83 30.89 -9.01
CA GLY A 612 23.78 31.75 -9.55
C GLY A 612 22.35 31.33 -9.18
N ILE A 613 21.50 32.31 -8.85
CA ILE A 613 20.08 32.10 -8.55
C ILE A 613 19.27 32.05 -9.84
N ASN A 614 18.60 30.93 -10.13
CA ASN A 614 17.74 30.84 -11.32
C ASN A 614 16.48 31.72 -11.21
N THR A 615 15.84 31.75 -10.03
CA THR A 615 14.55 32.41 -9.78
C THR A 615 14.38 32.90 -8.35
N LYS A 616 13.73 34.05 -8.16
CA LYS A 616 13.14 34.53 -6.90
C LYS A 616 11.61 34.29 -6.90
N LEU A 617 10.90 34.46 -5.77
CA LEU A 617 9.43 34.56 -5.72
C LEU A 617 8.98 36.03 -5.67
N LEU A 618 7.83 36.34 -6.28
CA LEU A 618 7.24 37.69 -6.25
C LEU A 618 6.22 37.84 -5.11
N GLU A 619 6.29 38.97 -4.41
CA GLU A 619 5.32 39.42 -3.42
C GLU A 619 3.94 39.73 -4.06
N ASP A 620 2.87 39.43 -3.31
CA ASP A 620 1.46 39.40 -3.69
C ASP A 620 0.65 39.35 -2.38
N GLU A 621 -0.49 40.03 -2.24
CA GLU A 621 -1.29 40.06 -0.98
C GLU A 621 -1.57 38.67 -0.38
N VAL A 622 -1.61 37.61 -1.19
CA VAL A 622 -1.80 36.23 -0.73
C VAL A 622 -0.50 35.64 -0.17
N LEU A 623 0.66 35.93 -0.77
CA LEU A 623 1.93 35.63 -0.11
C LEU A 623 2.12 36.54 1.12
N ASP A 624 1.63 37.77 1.08
CA ASP A 624 1.78 38.69 2.18
C ASP A 624 1.01 38.18 3.41
N ASN A 625 -0.29 37.91 3.27
CA ASN A 625 -1.15 37.43 4.36
C ASN A 625 -0.94 35.96 4.78
N TYR A 626 -0.10 35.17 4.09
CA TYR A 626 0.17 33.75 4.45
C TYR A 626 1.66 33.39 4.59
N LEU A 627 2.60 34.19 4.07
CA LEU A 627 4.03 33.87 4.01
C LEU A 627 4.93 35.00 4.54
N TYR A 628 4.65 36.28 4.26
CA TYR A 628 5.50 37.41 4.71
C TYR A 628 5.02 38.09 6.00
N LYS A 629 3.73 38.35 6.18
CA LYS A 629 3.15 38.81 7.46
C LYS A 629 3.07 37.68 8.49
N ASN A 630 2.89 36.44 8.02
CA ASN A 630 2.64 35.27 8.88
C ASN A 630 3.81 34.26 8.90
N ASN A 631 4.96 34.57 8.28
CA ASN A 631 6.20 33.78 8.33
C ASN A 631 6.00 32.24 8.17
N ALA A 632 5.43 31.79 7.04
CA ALA A 632 5.28 30.37 6.71
C ALA A 632 6.40 29.84 5.76
N LEU A 633 6.34 28.56 5.35
CA LEU A 633 7.18 27.96 4.29
C LEU A 633 6.55 26.64 3.82
N VAL A 634 6.84 26.20 2.58
CA VAL A 634 5.98 25.25 1.83
C VAL A 634 6.73 23.94 1.54
N ILE A 635 6.42 22.82 2.31
CA ILE A 635 7.43 20.25 3.20
C ILE A 635 6.72 18.80 3.07
N GLY A 636 7.08 17.95 2.08
CA GLY A 636 6.45 16.64 1.82
C GLY A 636 7.43 15.51 1.45
N VAL A 637 7.00 14.30 1.08
CA VAL A 637 7.87 13.15 0.74
C VAL A 637 7.19 12.12 -0.19
N ASP A 638 7.99 11.38 -1.00
CA ASP A 638 7.59 10.20 -1.82
C ASP A 638 8.38 8.93 -1.42
N VAL A 639 7.76 7.72 -1.40
CA VAL A 639 8.38 6.46 -0.90
C VAL A 639 7.86 5.19 -1.62
N VAL A 640 8.72 4.18 -1.83
CA VAL A 640 8.44 2.91 -2.56
C VAL A 640 9.08 1.67 -1.88
N HIS A 641 8.49 0.47 -2.02
CA HIS A 641 8.94 -0.78 -1.36
C HIS A 641 9.50 -1.91 -2.29
N PRO A 642 10.43 -2.78 -1.80
CA PRO A 642 10.88 -4.03 -2.45
C PRO A 642 10.07 -5.28 -2.00
N SER A 643 10.45 -6.51 -2.41
CA SER A 643 9.75 -7.76 -2.03
C SER A 643 10.69 -8.90 -1.62
N ALA A 644 10.12 -9.95 -1.01
CA ALA A 644 10.80 -11.19 -0.64
C ALA A 644 10.73 -12.26 -1.76
N VAL A 645 11.90 -12.63 -2.30
CA VAL A 645 12.33 -14.00 -2.68
C VAL A 645 13.88 -13.98 -2.73
N GLU A 646 14.57 -15.03 -2.26
CA GLU A 646 15.71 -15.73 -2.91
C GLU A 646 16.74 -16.27 -1.89
N THR A 647 16.67 -17.58 -1.64
CA THR A 647 17.48 -18.35 -0.69
C THR A 647 18.16 -19.57 -1.36
N HIS A 648 19.50 -19.59 -1.39
CA HIS A 648 20.42 -20.74 -1.63
C HIS A 648 20.73 -21.24 -3.10
N LEU A 649 21.93 -21.84 -3.28
CA LEU A 649 22.66 -22.20 -4.54
C LEU A 649 23.67 -23.38 -4.26
N PRO A 650 24.44 -24.02 -5.21
CA PRO A 650 24.81 -23.66 -6.60
C PRO A 650 24.74 -24.81 -7.67
N SER A 651 25.88 -25.33 -8.19
CA SER A 651 26.05 -26.00 -9.52
C SER A 651 27.29 -26.94 -9.64
N ILE A 652 27.35 -27.81 -10.67
CA ILE A 652 28.56 -28.33 -11.37
C ILE A 652 28.18 -28.96 -12.75
N ALA A 653 29.13 -29.20 -13.67
CA ALA A 653 28.89 -29.51 -15.10
C ALA A 653 29.74 -30.66 -15.69
N SER A 654 29.35 -31.13 -16.89
CA SER A 654 30.15 -31.95 -17.83
C SER A 654 29.91 -31.48 -19.28
N VAL A 655 30.71 -31.95 -20.23
CA VAL A 655 31.09 -31.20 -21.46
C VAL A 655 30.19 -31.48 -22.68
N VAL A 656 29.77 -30.41 -23.37
CA VAL A 656 28.83 -30.45 -24.52
C VAL A 656 29.53 -30.27 -25.88
N ALA A 657 30.80 -29.85 -25.88
CA ALA A 657 31.53 -29.44 -27.09
C ALA A 657 31.98 -30.60 -28.01
N GLU A 658 32.03 -31.83 -27.50
CA GLU A 658 32.30 -33.04 -28.30
C GLU A 658 31.05 -33.49 -29.04
N TYR A 659 29.92 -33.65 -28.33
CA TYR A 659 28.65 -34.11 -28.92
C TYR A 659 28.20 -33.34 -30.17
N PHE A 660 28.32 -32.00 -30.17
CA PHE A 660 27.96 -31.22 -31.36
C PHE A 660 28.96 -31.34 -32.51
N ARG A 661 30.25 -31.52 -32.22
CA ARG A 661 31.29 -31.72 -33.24
C ARG A 661 31.03 -33.00 -34.03
N ASP A 662 30.66 -34.07 -33.34
CA ASP A 662 30.53 -35.41 -33.91
C ASP A 662 29.17 -35.63 -34.59
N VAL A 663 28.09 -34.98 -34.11
CA VAL A 663 26.72 -35.19 -34.63
C VAL A 663 26.27 -34.09 -35.61
N TYR A 664 26.80 -32.87 -35.50
CA TYR A 664 26.34 -31.71 -36.29
C TYR A 664 27.46 -30.87 -36.92
N GLY A 665 28.73 -31.24 -36.74
CA GLY A 665 29.89 -30.54 -37.28
C GLY A 665 30.48 -29.45 -36.35
N PRO A 666 31.65 -28.90 -36.70
CA PRO A 666 32.38 -27.98 -35.81
C PRO A 666 31.67 -26.63 -35.63
N LEU A 667 31.42 -26.28 -34.36
CA LEU A 667 30.85 -24.99 -33.94
C LEU A 667 31.80 -23.83 -34.28
N LYS A 668 31.24 -22.66 -34.61
CA LYS A 668 32.01 -21.52 -35.13
C LYS A 668 32.56 -20.61 -34.02
N TYR A 669 31.85 -20.52 -32.89
CA TYR A 669 32.26 -19.82 -31.68
C TYR A 669 32.17 -20.73 -30.44
N PRO A 670 32.93 -21.84 -30.37
CA PRO A 670 32.76 -22.90 -29.36
C PRO A 670 32.98 -22.45 -27.91
N ASN A 671 33.61 -21.29 -27.68
CA ASN A 671 33.88 -20.73 -26.35
C ASN A 671 32.73 -19.84 -25.82
N PHE A 672 31.60 -19.72 -26.52
CA PHE A 672 30.44 -18.95 -26.05
C PHE A 672 29.58 -19.76 -25.07
N PRO A 673 28.97 -19.12 -24.05
CA PRO A 673 28.15 -19.81 -23.06
C PRO A 673 26.91 -20.45 -23.71
N LEU A 674 26.52 -21.63 -23.22
CA LEU A 674 25.41 -22.42 -23.75
C LEU A 674 24.06 -21.93 -23.18
N VAL A 675 23.02 -21.95 -24.00
CA VAL A 675 21.63 -21.76 -23.56
C VAL A 675 21.13 -23.07 -22.96
N GLN A 676 20.89 -23.08 -21.66
CA GLN A 676 20.14 -24.17 -21.02
C GLN A 676 18.64 -23.98 -21.26
N VAL A 677 18.03 -24.93 -21.95
CA VAL A 677 16.57 -25.09 -22.08
C VAL A 677 16.17 -26.47 -21.53
N GLY A 678 14.94 -26.58 -21.02
CA GLY A 678 14.52 -27.74 -20.23
C GLY A 678 14.76 -27.57 -18.72
N SER A 679 14.51 -28.63 -17.96
CA SER A 679 14.43 -28.57 -16.48
C SER A 679 15.77 -28.83 -15.79
N LYS A 680 15.90 -28.48 -14.50
CA LYS A 680 17.11 -28.78 -13.71
C LYS A 680 17.43 -30.28 -13.59
N LYS A 681 16.42 -31.18 -13.67
CA LYS A 681 16.62 -32.64 -13.61
C LYS A 681 17.02 -33.26 -14.96
N LYS A 682 16.80 -32.55 -16.07
CA LYS A 682 17.20 -32.99 -17.42
C LYS A 682 17.54 -31.75 -18.26
N PRO A 683 18.71 -31.12 -18.01
CA PRO A 683 19.11 -29.91 -18.69
C PRO A 683 19.53 -30.24 -20.13
N ILE A 684 19.03 -29.47 -21.11
CA ILE A 684 19.46 -29.57 -22.50
C ILE A 684 20.18 -28.27 -22.84
N TYR A 685 21.40 -28.39 -23.36
CA TYR A 685 22.26 -27.24 -23.63
C TYR A 685 22.43 -27.08 -25.14
N PHE A 686 22.13 -25.89 -25.65
CA PHE A 686 22.36 -25.52 -27.05
C PHE A 686 23.40 -24.39 -27.13
N PRO A 687 24.31 -24.41 -28.12
CA PRO A 687 25.16 -23.26 -28.43
C PRO A 687 24.31 -22.00 -28.71
N VAL A 688 24.70 -20.86 -28.13
CA VAL A 688 24.00 -19.57 -28.36
C VAL A 688 23.89 -19.22 -29.84
N GLU A 689 24.91 -19.56 -30.64
CA GLU A 689 24.95 -19.32 -32.08
C GLU A 689 23.85 -20.03 -32.88
N LEU A 690 23.22 -21.07 -32.32
CA LEU A 690 22.12 -21.83 -32.92
C LEU A 690 20.73 -21.40 -32.42
N CYS A 691 20.63 -20.35 -31.60
CA CYS A 691 19.38 -19.91 -30.95
C CYS A 691 18.86 -18.56 -31.49
N GLN A 692 17.55 -18.44 -31.74
CA GLN A 692 16.88 -17.16 -32.05
C GLN A 692 15.66 -16.89 -31.15
N VAL A 693 15.33 -15.63 -30.94
CA VAL A 693 14.20 -15.20 -30.08
C VAL A 693 12.94 -14.97 -30.91
N ALA A 694 11.87 -15.70 -30.59
CA ALA A 694 10.59 -15.61 -31.30
C ALA A 694 9.84 -14.27 -31.10
N LYS A 695 9.11 -13.84 -32.13
CA LYS A 695 8.35 -12.57 -32.17
C LYS A 695 7.09 -12.61 -31.29
N CYS A 696 6.54 -11.43 -30.98
CA CYS A 696 5.33 -11.21 -30.19
C CYS A 696 5.29 -11.82 -28.78
N GLN A 697 6.43 -12.24 -28.23
CA GLN A 697 6.52 -12.67 -26.84
C GLN A 697 6.37 -11.50 -25.86
N ARG A 698 5.52 -11.69 -24.84
CA ARG A 698 5.35 -10.81 -23.67
C ARG A 698 6.64 -10.76 -22.82
N TYR A 699 6.69 -9.91 -21.79
CA TYR A 699 7.72 -9.99 -20.73
C TYR A 699 7.05 -10.32 -19.39
N ASN A 700 7.41 -11.45 -18.77
CA ASN A 700 6.67 -12.03 -17.64
C ASN A 700 7.32 -11.81 -16.27
N LYS A 701 8.65 -11.66 -16.20
CA LYS A 701 9.34 -11.43 -14.92
C LYS A 701 8.89 -10.09 -14.31
N LYS A 702 8.93 -9.97 -12.97
CA LYS A 702 8.69 -8.70 -12.26
C LYS A 702 9.53 -7.62 -12.93
N LEU A 703 8.86 -6.64 -13.54
CA LEU A 703 9.54 -5.55 -14.23
C LEU A 703 10.50 -4.91 -13.23
N LYS A 704 11.80 -4.90 -13.56
CA LYS A 704 12.80 -4.21 -12.74
C LYS A 704 12.37 -2.75 -12.65
N ALA A 705 12.62 -2.08 -11.53
CA ALA A 705 12.04 -0.76 -11.22
C ALA A 705 12.08 0.23 -12.41
N CYS A 706 13.22 0.28 -13.12
CA CYS A 706 13.42 1.04 -14.35
C CYS A 706 12.41 0.77 -15.48
N GLN A 707 12.03 -0.49 -15.73
CA GLN A 707 11.06 -0.86 -16.76
C GLN A 707 9.63 -0.45 -16.37
N THR A 708 9.29 -0.54 -15.08
CA THR A 708 8.01 -0.03 -14.54
C THR A 708 7.92 1.49 -14.73
N THR A 709 8.99 2.23 -14.42
CA THR A 709 9.08 3.68 -14.68
C THR A 709 8.91 4.02 -16.16
N SER A 710 9.46 3.21 -17.08
CA SER A 710 9.30 3.42 -18.52
C SER A 710 7.84 3.26 -18.99
N ILE A 711 7.08 2.30 -18.43
CA ILE A 711 5.65 2.14 -18.75
C ILE A 711 4.83 3.32 -18.20
N ILE A 712 5.13 3.76 -16.97
CA ILE A 712 4.49 4.95 -16.38
C ILE A 712 4.76 6.19 -17.25
N ARG A 713 5.99 6.36 -17.75
CA ARG A 713 6.34 7.43 -18.69
C ARG A 713 5.65 7.32 -20.06
N PHE A 714 5.40 6.11 -20.56
CA PHE A 714 4.73 5.90 -21.84
C PHE A 714 3.21 6.11 -21.76
N ALA A 715 2.58 5.72 -20.65
CA ALA A 715 1.16 5.96 -20.39
C ALA A 715 0.86 7.42 -19.97
N SER A 716 1.87 8.15 -19.50
CA SER A 716 1.76 9.57 -19.20
C SER A 716 1.67 10.40 -20.47
N THR A 717 0.50 10.99 -20.70
CA THR A 717 0.29 12.11 -21.62
C THR A 717 -0.28 13.28 -20.85
N ASP A 718 0.08 14.50 -21.22
CA ASP A 718 -0.43 15.73 -20.60
C ASP A 718 -1.95 15.88 -20.77
N ALA A 719 -2.57 16.82 -20.06
CA ALA A 719 -4.00 17.05 -20.16
C ALA A 719 -4.43 17.75 -21.47
N PRO A 720 -3.73 18.79 -21.98
CA PRO A 720 -4.05 19.44 -23.26
C PRO A 720 -4.07 18.50 -24.48
N THR A 721 -2.97 17.78 -24.75
CA THR A 721 -2.87 16.81 -25.87
C THR A 721 -3.97 15.75 -25.81
N ARG A 722 -4.41 15.42 -24.60
CA ARG A 722 -5.43 14.41 -24.32
C ARG A 722 -6.85 14.96 -24.47
N ILE A 723 -7.10 16.25 -24.20
CA ILE A 723 -8.34 16.94 -24.58
C ILE A 723 -8.46 17.02 -26.11
N LEU A 724 -7.38 17.38 -26.82
CA LEU A 724 -7.39 17.41 -28.29
C LEU A 724 -7.73 16.03 -28.89
N LYS A 725 -7.17 14.95 -28.34
CA LYS A 725 -7.53 13.57 -28.73
C LYS A 725 -8.98 13.20 -28.39
N CYS A 726 -9.52 13.66 -27.26
CA CYS A 726 -10.94 13.48 -26.95
C CYS A 726 -11.85 14.23 -27.94
N ILE A 727 -11.50 15.45 -28.35
CA ILE A 727 -12.25 16.22 -29.35
C ILE A 727 -12.16 15.54 -30.72
N ASP A 728 -10.99 15.08 -31.14
CA ASP A 728 -10.78 14.30 -32.36
C ASP A 728 -11.62 13.01 -32.39
N MET A 729 -11.64 12.26 -31.27
CA MET A 729 -12.51 11.08 -31.14
C MET A 729 -14.00 11.43 -31.21
N VAL A 730 -14.46 12.45 -30.48
CA VAL A 730 -15.88 12.87 -30.50
C VAL A 730 -16.31 13.35 -31.90
N LYS A 731 -15.43 14.02 -32.64
CA LYS A 731 -15.65 14.36 -34.06
C LYS A 731 -15.73 13.10 -34.94
N LYS A 732 -14.79 12.16 -34.80
CA LYS A 732 -14.75 10.89 -35.56
C LYS A 732 -15.94 9.96 -35.28
N SER A 733 -16.54 10.04 -34.10
CA SER A 733 -17.71 9.23 -33.73
C SER A 733 -19.05 9.77 -34.26
N ASN A 734 -19.09 10.98 -34.84
CA ASN A 734 -20.25 11.52 -35.58
C ASN A 734 -21.63 11.43 -34.88
N PHE A 735 -21.68 11.53 -33.54
CA PHE A 735 -22.87 11.24 -32.74
C PHE A 735 -24.14 12.02 -33.12
N ASN A 736 -24.02 13.23 -33.68
CA ASN A 736 -25.19 14.04 -34.07
C ASN A 736 -25.89 13.56 -35.35
N ASN A 737 -25.30 12.59 -36.07
CA ASN A 737 -25.94 11.89 -37.19
C ASN A 737 -26.45 10.49 -36.82
N ASP A 738 -26.30 10.07 -35.57
CA ASP A 738 -26.87 8.82 -35.08
C ASP A 738 -28.43 8.89 -35.13
N PRO A 739 -29.11 7.96 -35.83
CA PRO A 739 -30.57 7.99 -35.96
C PRO A 739 -31.31 7.81 -34.63
N PHE A 740 -30.71 7.09 -33.69
CA PHE A 740 -31.28 6.80 -32.38
C PHE A 740 -31.21 8.05 -31.48
N LEU A 741 -30.07 8.76 -31.44
CA LEU A 741 -29.97 10.01 -30.70
C LEU A 741 -30.89 11.11 -31.27
N LYS A 742 -31.08 11.15 -32.59
CA LYS A 742 -32.03 12.05 -33.26
C LYS A 742 -33.49 11.79 -32.88
N SER A 743 -33.93 10.52 -32.75
CA SER A 743 -35.34 10.23 -32.39
C SER A 743 -35.71 10.63 -30.96
N PHE A 744 -34.73 10.78 -30.06
CA PHE A 744 -34.91 11.35 -28.72
C PHE A 744 -34.64 12.86 -28.64
N GLY A 745 -34.41 13.55 -29.78
CA GLY A 745 -34.19 15.00 -29.83
C GLY A 745 -32.87 15.49 -29.22
N VAL A 746 -31.90 14.60 -29.00
CA VAL A 746 -30.64 14.92 -28.31
C VAL A 746 -29.57 15.35 -29.31
N GLN A 747 -28.98 16.54 -29.11
CA GLN A 747 -27.79 17.01 -29.83
C GLN A 747 -26.61 17.23 -28.87
N ILE A 748 -25.44 16.74 -29.25
CA ILE A 748 -24.21 16.85 -28.47
C ILE A 748 -23.30 17.91 -29.10
N LYS A 749 -23.05 19.00 -28.37
CA LYS A 749 -22.10 20.04 -28.84
C LYS A 749 -20.67 19.47 -28.78
N ALA A 750 -19.89 19.66 -29.85
CA ALA A 750 -18.54 19.09 -29.98
C ALA A 750 -17.46 19.83 -29.16
N GLU A 751 -17.84 20.88 -28.44
CA GLU A 751 -16.95 21.77 -27.68
C GLU A 751 -17.21 21.63 -26.17
N PRO A 752 -16.16 21.54 -25.32
CA PRO A 752 -16.33 21.42 -23.87
C PRO A 752 -16.90 22.70 -23.22
N MET A 753 -17.74 22.54 -22.19
CA MET A 753 -18.27 23.63 -21.37
C MET A 753 -17.31 23.99 -20.20
N ILE A 754 -17.33 25.24 -19.71
CA ILE A 754 -16.26 25.86 -18.89
C ILE A 754 -16.80 26.48 -17.57
N VAL A 755 -16.13 26.29 -16.41
CA VAL A 755 -16.41 26.97 -15.10
C VAL A 755 -15.10 27.22 -14.25
N SER A 756 -15.08 27.38 -12.90
CA SER A 756 -13.98 28.10 -12.15
C SER A 756 -13.63 27.73 -10.66
N GLY A 757 -12.41 28.07 -10.13
CA GLY A 757 -11.89 27.87 -8.72
C GLY A 757 -10.63 28.68 -8.21
N ARG A 758 -9.95 28.35 -7.06
CA ARG A 758 -8.55 28.78 -6.55
C ARG A 758 -8.05 27.97 -5.27
N VAL A 759 -6.99 28.39 -4.52
CA VAL A 759 -5.94 27.53 -3.87
C VAL A 759 -5.43 27.87 -2.42
N LEU A 760 -4.58 27.01 -1.77
CA LEU A 760 -4.06 27.05 -0.35
C LEU A 760 -2.59 26.49 -0.13
N SER A 761 -1.85 26.81 0.97
CA SER A 761 -0.38 26.50 1.22
C SER A 761 0.01 25.62 2.48
N PRO A 762 1.15 24.87 2.51
CA PRO A 762 1.67 24.01 3.64
C PRO A 762 2.76 24.62 4.61
N PRO A 763 3.33 23.89 5.63
CA PRO A 763 4.09 24.44 6.81
C PRO A 763 5.65 24.25 6.91
N ARG A 764 6.29 24.75 7.98
CA ARG A 764 7.76 24.89 8.17
C ARG A 764 8.61 23.59 8.35
N LEU A 765 9.94 23.69 8.20
CA LEU A 765 10.96 22.80 8.82
C LEU A 765 12.34 23.51 9.04
N GLU A 766 13.01 23.27 10.16
CA GLU A 766 14.37 23.67 10.56
C GLU A 766 15.36 22.49 10.48
N TYR A 767 16.59 22.79 10.08
CA TYR A 767 17.75 21.90 10.05
C TYR A 767 18.95 22.58 10.72
N GLY A 768 19.97 21.80 11.07
CA GLY A 768 21.12 22.26 11.85
C GLY A 768 21.89 23.39 11.17
N LYS A 769 22.60 24.20 11.97
CA LYS A 769 23.39 25.34 11.48
C LYS A 769 24.37 24.90 10.40
N GLY A 770 24.26 25.49 9.22
CA GLY A 770 25.14 25.21 8.09
C GLY A 770 26.58 25.64 8.36
N SER A 771 27.50 25.37 7.41
CA SER A 771 28.93 25.69 7.57
C SER A 771 29.23 27.18 7.78
N GLY A 772 28.29 28.08 7.44
CA GLY A 772 28.33 29.51 7.74
C GLY A 772 27.59 29.93 9.04
N GLY A 773 27.33 29.01 9.97
CA GLY A 773 26.75 29.29 11.30
C GLY A 773 25.25 29.66 11.34
N ARG A 774 24.61 29.92 10.19
CA ARG A 774 23.19 30.25 10.09
C ARG A 774 22.31 28.99 10.07
N GLN A 775 21.15 29.06 10.74
CA GLN A 775 20.15 27.98 10.77
C GLN A 775 19.60 27.70 9.37
N ILE A 776 19.49 26.42 8.99
CA ILE A 776 18.92 26.01 7.70
C ILE A 776 17.41 25.85 7.86
N ILE A 777 16.61 26.37 6.92
CA ILE A 777 15.14 26.39 7.01
C ILE A 777 14.55 25.97 5.65
N LEU A 778 13.68 24.94 5.61
CA LEU A 778 13.30 24.20 4.39
C LEU A 778 11.79 23.82 4.27
N THR A 779 11.43 23.18 3.15
CA THR A 779 10.37 23.59 2.21
C THR A 779 9.66 22.37 1.58
N PRO A 780 8.50 21.96 2.11
CA PRO A 780 7.05 21.02 1.07
C PRO A 780 6.53 21.53 -0.27
N LYS A 781 7.25 21.33 -1.36
CA LYS A 781 6.62 21.49 -2.68
C LYS A 781 5.95 20.21 -3.14
N ASP A 782 4.66 20.28 -3.46
CA ASP A 782 3.91 19.23 -4.18
C ASP A 782 3.84 17.86 -3.47
N GLY A 783 4.04 17.83 -2.14
CA GLY A 783 4.18 16.56 -1.42
C GLY A 783 5.58 15.94 -1.56
N ALA A 784 6.61 16.75 -1.81
CA ALA A 784 8.03 16.37 -1.77
C ALA A 784 8.90 17.46 -1.09
N TRP A 785 9.95 17.03 -0.42
CA TRP A 785 11.01 17.85 0.16
C TRP A 785 12.31 17.09 -0.05
N ASN A 786 13.37 17.83 -0.34
CA ASN A 786 14.76 17.42 -0.26
C ASN A 786 15.58 18.71 -0.15
N SER A 787 16.64 18.71 0.65
CA SER A 787 17.70 19.71 0.58
C SER A 787 18.88 19.14 -0.19
N ASN A 788 19.87 19.99 -0.49
CA ASN A 788 21.22 19.55 -0.86
C ASN A 788 22.28 19.90 0.21
N GLU A 789 21.90 20.61 1.27
CA GLU A 789 22.71 20.87 2.47
C GLU A 789 21.94 20.43 3.71
N PHE A 790 22.38 19.34 4.33
CA PHE A 790 21.83 18.82 5.57
C PHE A 790 22.96 18.73 6.58
N LYS A 791 22.95 19.59 7.60
CA LYS A 791 23.29 19.12 8.94
C LYS A 791 21.98 18.79 9.65
N PHE A 792 21.96 17.71 10.41
CA PHE A 792 20.79 17.38 11.23
C PHE A 792 20.60 18.43 12.33
N PHE A 793 19.35 18.76 12.65
CA PHE A 793 19.00 19.75 13.67
C PHE A 793 19.71 19.47 14.99
N GLU A 794 19.65 18.21 15.44
CA GLU A 794 20.59 17.64 16.40
C GLU A 794 21.24 16.42 15.73
N SER A 795 22.57 16.43 15.67
CA SER A 795 23.33 15.28 15.19
C SER A 795 23.71 14.39 16.37
N ALA A 796 23.51 13.08 16.22
CA ALA A 796 23.92 12.12 17.23
C ALA A 796 25.44 11.90 17.25
N SER A 797 25.94 11.35 18.36
CA SER A 797 27.26 10.74 18.43
C SER A 797 27.15 9.21 18.46
N CYS A 798 28.09 8.54 17.82
CA CYS A 798 28.20 7.09 17.71
C CYS A 798 29.64 6.73 18.06
N GLU A 799 29.88 6.30 19.29
CA GLU A 799 31.24 6.04 19.79
C GLU A 799 31.78 4.72 19.25
N SER A 800 30.90 3.71 19.11
CA SER A 800 31.27 2.46 18.44
C SER A 800 30.14 1.84 17.62
N PHE A 801 30.51 1.19 16.53
CA PHE A 801 29.58 0.43 15.71
C PHE A 801 30.19 -0.88 15.19
N GLY A 802 29.33 -1.86 14.94
CA GLY A 802 29.66 -3.15 14.36
C GLY A 802 29.20 -3.31 12.91
N PHE A 803 29.75 -4.31 12.23
CA PHE A 803 29.36 -4.70 10.89
C PHE A 803 29.20 -6.21 10.79
N VAL A 804 28.06 -6.66 10.26
CA VAL A 804 27.73 -8.08 10.05
C VAL A 804 27.46 -8.33 8.56
N SER A 805 28.11 -9.35 8.01
CA SER A 805 27.98 -9.75 6.60
C SER A 805 27.40 -11.16 6.45
N PHE A 806 26.21 -11.27 5.86
CA PHE A 806 25.69 -12.52 5.28
C PHE A 806 25.97 -12.63 3.77
N LEU A 807 26.79 -11.74 3.21
CA LEU A 807 27.25 -11.83 1.83
C LEU A 807 28.51 -12.71 1.73
N PRO A 808 28.81 -13.30 0.54
CA PRO A 808 30.04 -14.07 0.35
C PRO A 808 31.32 -13.26 0.67
N PRO A 809 32.36 -13.83 1.29
CA PRO A 809 33.53 -13.09 1.78
C PRO A 809 34.28 -12.25 0.72
N HIS A 810 34.23 -12.63 -0.56
CA HIS A 810 34.80 -11.82 -1.65
C HIS A 810 34.09 -10.47 -1.87
N LYS A 811 33.00 -10.18 -1.13
CA LYS A 811 32.35 -8.87 -1.05
C LYS A 811 32.86 -8.01 0.12
N ALA A 812 33.78 -8.49 0.96
CA ALA A 812 34.27 -7.75 2.12
C ALA A 812 34.82 -6.34 1.76
N SER A 813 35.58 -6.21 0.67
CA SER A 813 36.05 -4.89 0.18
C SER A 813 34.91 -3.96 -0.23
N MET A 814 33.85 -4.49 -0.85
CA MET A 814 32.63 -3.73 -1.18
C MET A 814 31.83 -3.34 0.07
N LEU A 815 31.98 -4.07 1.19
CA LEU A 815 31.33 -3.77 2.47
C LEU A 815 32.14 -2.79 3.31
N GLN A 816 33.47 -2.86 3.27
CA GLN A 816 34.37 -1.82 3.78
C GLN A 816 34.10 -0.49 3.06
N GLU A 817 34.01 -0.52 1.73
CA GLU A 817 33.71 0.67 0.92
C GLU A 817 32.24 1.12 1.03
N PHE A 818 31.31 0.24 1.41
CA PHE A 818 29.97 0.65 1.84
C PHE A 818 30.07 1.44 3.16
N CYS A 819 30.79 0.87 4.13
CA CYS A 819 30.93 1.39 5.49
C CYS A 819 31.56 2.78 5.48
N LEU A 820 32.71 2.94 4.82
CA LEU A 820 33.45 4.20 4.73
C LEU A 820 32.59 5.35 4.18
N GLN A 821 31.77 5.08 3.17
CA GLN A 821 30.91 6.09 2.54
C GLN A 821 29.71 6.47 3.40
N ILE A 822 29.12 5.50 4.13
CA ILE A 822 28.08 5.81 5.12
C ILE A 822 28.67 6.61 6.29
N VAL A 823 29.81 6.20 6.87
CA VAL A 823 30.51 6.96 7.92
C VAL A 823 30.80 8.39 7.47
N ARG A 824 31.36 8.59 6.27
CA ARG A 824 31.63 9.92 5.71
C ARG A 824 30.35 10.74 5.48
N THR A 825 29.25 10.11 5.05
CA THR A 825 27.95 10.78 4.88
C THR A 825 27.33 11.16 6.24
N CYS A 826 27.44 10.27 7.23
CA CYS A 826 27.03 10.53 8.61
C CYS A 826 27.81 11.74 9.18
N ARG A 827 29.14 11.75 9.07
CA ARG A 827 29.98 12.89 9.48
C ARG A 827 29.66 14.18 8.73
N SER A 828 29.44 14.14 7.42
CA SER A 828 29.08 15.36 6.65
C SER A 828 27.70 15.91 7.01
N THR A 829 26.79 15.04 7.48
CA THR A 829 25.49 15.45 8.05
C THR A 829 25.56 15.83 9.54
N GLY A 830 26.75 15.75 10.14
CA GLY A 830 27.04 16.17 11.51
C GLY A 830 27.15 15.03 12.53
N ILE A 831 26.83 13.79 12.18
CA ILE A 831 26.92 12.63 13.08
C ILE A 831 28.40 12.32 13.37
N GLU A 832 28.79 12.36 14.63
CA GLU A 832 30.11 11.86 15.07
C GLU A 832 30.11 10.33 15.02
N MET A 833 31.12 9.73 14.39
CA MET A 833 31.18 8.29 14.13
C MET A 833 32.64 7.88 13.84
N PRO A 834 33.17 6.73 14.31
CA PRO A 834 34.54 6.31 14.02
C PRO A 834 34.73 5.91 12.55
N ASP A 835 35.98 5.92 12.06
CA ASP A 835 36.29 5.64 10.64
C ASP A 835 36.10 4.19 10.21
N SER A 836 36.13 3.25 11.16
CA SER A 836 36.02 1.81 10.93
C SER A 836 35.09 1.13 11.95
N PRO A 837 34.46 0.00 11.61
CA PRO A 837 33.70 -0.78 12.57
C PRO A 837 34.64 -1.38 13.62
N LYS A 838 34.27 -1.24 14.90
CA LYS A 838 35.00 -1.85 16.02
C LYS A 838 34.95 -3.38 15.98
N PHE A 839 33.87 -3.92 15.43
CA PHE A 839 33.66 -5.35 15.21
C PHE A 839 33.21 -5.63 13.77
N TYR A 840 33.90 -6.52 13.06
CA TYR A 840 33.46 -7.05 11.75
C TYR A 840 33.25 -8.56 11.84
N GLU A 841 32.00 -9.03 11.73
CA GLU A 841 31.65 -10.46 11.71
C GLU A 841 31.19 -10.88 10.30
N GLN A 842 31.89 -11.86 9.74
CA GLN A 842 31.53 -12.52 8.48
C GLN A 842 30.82 -13.84 8.80
N ALA A 843 29.56 -13.97 8.38
CA ALA A 843 28.80 -15.19 8.55
C ALA A 843 29.45 -16.36 7.79
N ARG A 844 29.54 -17.51 8.47
CA ARG A 844 30.03 -18.79 7.95
C ARG A 844 28.89 -19.53 7.25
N LYS A 845 29.22 -20.57 6.46
CA LYS A 845 28.26 -21.32 5.63
C LYS A 845 27.06 -21.92 6.41
N ASN A 846 27.26 -22.25 7.69
CA ASN A 846 26.26 -22.87 8.56
C ASN A 846 25.81 -21.94 9.71
N ASP A 847 26.23 -20.68 9.75
CA ASP A 847 25.81 -19.74 10.81
C ASP A 847 24.33 -19.34 10.63
N THR A 848 23.54 -19.43 11.71
CA THR A 848 22.23 -18.76 11.77
C THR A 848 22.40 -17.27 12.08
N VAL A 849 21.37 -16.46 11.80
CA VAL A 849 21.39 -15.02 12.11
C VAL A 849 21.65 -14.75 13.60
N GLU A 850 21.01 -15.52 14.46
CA GLU A 850 21.14 -15.46 15.92
C GLU A 850 22.58 -15.70 16.38
N MET A 851 23.23 -16.75 15.86
CA MET A 851 24.62 -17.09 16.21
C MET A 851 25.61 -15.97 15.85
N VAL A 852 25.39 -15.22 14.76
CA VAL A 852 26.30 -14.14 14.36
C VAL A 852 26.08 -12.89 15.20
N LEU A 853 24.82 -12.52 15.48
CA LEU A 853 24.50 -11.36 16.33
C LEU A 853 24.91 -11.62 17.79
N LYS A 854 24.74 -12.85 18.30
CA LYS A 854 25.22 -13.23 19.63
C LYS A 854 26.73 -13.02 19.78
N ARG A 855 27.54 -13.37 18.77
CA ARG A 855 29.00 -13.13 18.81
C ARG A 855 29.39 -11.65 18.85
N ILE A 856 28.52 -10.73 18.40
CA ILE A 856 28.71 -9.30 18.60
C ILE A 856 28.36 -8.92 20.05
N ALA A 857 27.20 -9.37 20.56
CA ALA A 857 26.78 -9.12 21.95
C ALA A 857 27.81 -9.65 22.97
N ASP A 858 28.17 -10.93 22.88
CA ASP A 858 29.18 -11.57 23.74
C ASP A 858 30.55 -10.85 23.70
N LYS A 859 30.88 -10.11 22.63
CA LYS A 859 32.09 -9.26 22.56
C LYS A 859 31.89 -7.92 23.27
N CYS A 860 30.76 -7.26 23.04
CA CYS A 860 30.38 -6.02 23.73
C CYS A 860 30.39 -6.22 25.26
N ASP A 861 29.78 -7.31 25.74
CA ASP A 861 29.67 -7.62 27.16
C ASP A 861 31.02 -7.94 27.81
N ARG A 862 31.87 -8.74 27.16
CA ARG A 862 33.22 -9.07 27.69
C ARG A 862 34.17 -7.89 27.71
N ASP A 863 34.11 -7.04 26.69
CA ASP A 863 35.01 -5.89 26.56
C ASP A 863 34.51 -4.68 27.40
N GLY A 864 33.31 -4.78 27.99
CA GLY A 864 32.68 -3.71 28.78
C GLY A 864 32.20 -2.52 27.93
N MET A 865 31.83 -2.75 26.67
CA MET A 865 31.62 -1.70 25.66
C MET A 865 30.22 -1.69 25.06
N LYS A 866 29.62 -0.51 25.00
CA LYS A 866 28.36 -0.28 24.27
C LYS A 866 28.62 -0.18 22.76
N CYS A 867 27.78 -0.83 21.97
CA CYS A 867 27.79 -0.78 20.50
C CYS A 867 26.53 -0.05 20.01
N ASP A 868 26.67 1.19 19.55
CA ASP A 868 25.55 2.09 19.27
C ASP A 868 24.82 1.76 17.96
N LEU A 869 25.47 1.04 17.04
CA LEU A 869 24.90 0.65 15.75
C LEU A 869 25.53 -0.65 15.22
N VAL A 870 24.72 -1.51 14.59
CA VAL A 870 25.22 -2.66 13.82
C VAL A 870 24.68 -2.62 12.39
N PHE A 871 25.55 -2.45 11.39
CA PHE A 871 25.18 -2.65 9.99
C PHE A 871 25.03 -4.13 9.70
N VAL A 872 23.97 -4.52 8.97
CA VAL A 872 23.73 -5.92 8.62
C VAL A 872 23.47 -6.08 7.12
N ALA A 873 24.47 -6.59 6.40
CA ALA A 873 24.37 -6.88 4.97
C ALA A 873 23.68 -8.23 4.74
N LEU A 874 22.46 -8.19 4.19
CA LEU A 874 21.63 -9.36 3.92
C LEU A 874 21.81 -9.83 2.47
N PHE A 875 21.76 -11.14 2.20
CA PHE A 875 21.67 -11.64 0.83
C PHE A 875 20.24 -11.51 0.26
N SER A 876 19.20 -11.68 1.10
CA SER A 876 17.80 -11.52 0.72
C SER A 876 16.98 -10.82 1.81
N SER A 877 15.79 -10.36 1.43
CA SER A 877 14.81 -9.74 2.32
C SER A 877 14.13 -10.73 3.29
N GLU A 878 14.33 -12.04 3.12
CA GLU A 878 13.78 -13.07 4.01
C GLU A 878 14.49 -13.09 5.38
N GLN A 879 15.80 -12.76 5.41
CA GLN A 879 16.58 -12.69 6.65
C GLN A 879 16.18 -11.53 7.59
N TYR A 880 15.47 -10.52 7.08
CA TYR A 880 15.23 -9.26 7.80
C TYR A 880 14.51 -9.46 9.13
N GLY A 881 13.51 -10.35 9.17
CA GLY A 881 12.73 -10.61 10.39
C GLY A 881 13.56 -11.22 11.52
N GLN A 882 14.47 -12.16 11.20
CA GLN A 882 15.37 -12.77 12.18
C GLN A 882 16.37 -11.74 12.72
N VAL A 883 16.96 -10.91 11.85
CA VAL A 883 17.91 -9.85 12.28
C VAL A 883 17.22 -8.85 13.20
N LYS A 884 15.98 -8.50 12.90
CA LYS A 884 15.16 -7.60 13.74
C LYS A 884 14.80 -8.23 15.08
N SER A 885 14.38 -9.50 15.11
CA SER A 885 14.08 -10.21 16.36
C SER A 885 15.31 -10.32 17.26
N CYS A 886 16.44 -10.79 16.72
CA CYS A 886 17.65 -11.00 17.51
C CYS A 886 18.30 -9.68 17.93
N GLY A 887 18.36 -8.67 17.05
CA GLY A 887 18.91 -7.36 17.36
C GLY A 887 18.04 -6.59 18.36
N ASP A 888 16.80 -6.31 17.98
CA ASP A 888 15.96 -5.33 18.68
C ASP A 888 15.28 -5.91 19.95
N ILE A 889 15.22 -7.25 20.12
CA ILE A 889 14.61 -7.90 21.30
C ILE A 889 15.64 -8.72 22.09
N THR A 890 16.38 -9.63 21.44
CA THR A 890 17.21 -10.61 22.17
C THR A 890 18.52 -10.04 22.70
N PHE A 891 19.17 -9.13 21.96
CA PHE A 891 20.53 -8.65 22.26
C PHE A 891 20.64 -7.13 22.43
N GLY A 892 19.54 -6.36 22.32
CA GLY A 892 19.55 -4.90 22.46
C GLY A 892 20.38 -4.13 21.41
N LEU A 893 20.74 -4.77 20.29
CA LEU A 893 21.61 -4.21 19.26
C LEU A 893 20.81 -3.39 18.24
N VAL A 894 21.09 -2.09 18.16
CA VAL A 894 20.46 -1.17 17.19
C VAL A 894 20.92 -1.52 15.76
N THR A 895 20.07 -2.23 15.00
CA THR A 895 20.47 -2.75 13.67
C THR A 895 20.03 -1.88 12.48
N GLN A 896 20.92 -1.71 11.49
CA GLN A 896 20.65 -1.12 10.18
C GLN A 896 20.91 -2.12 9.04
N CYS A 897 19.87 -2.88 8.66
CA CYS A 897 19.93 -3.83 7.57
C CYS A 897 20.05 -3.15 6.19
N VAL A 898 20.80 -3.77 5.28
CA VAL A 898 20.96 -3.33 3.88
C VAL A 898 21.00 -4.52 2.91
N LEU A 899 20.32 -4.38 1.76
CA LEU A 899 20.25 -5.39 0.70
C LEU A 899 21.36 -5.20 -0.35
N PRO A 900 21.70 -6.21 -1.18
CA PRO A 900 22.82 -6.12 -2.13
C PRO A 900 22.62 -5.02 -3.18
N LYS A 901 21.37 -4.72 -3.55
CA LYS A 901 21.06 -3.57 -4.41
C LYS A 901 21.38 -2.24 -3.71
N THR A 902 21.02 -2.09 -2.43
CA THR A 902 21.31 -0.88 -1.64
C THR A 902 22.81 -0.74 -1.40
N ILE A 903 23.50 -1.83 -1.09
CA ILE A 903 24.96 -1.86 -0.94
C ILE A 903 25.64 -1.49 -2.27
N SER A 904 25.17 -2.02 -3.40
CA SER A 904 25.64 -1.61 -4.73
C SER A 904 25.32 -0.15 -5.02
N ASP A 905 24.12 0.33 -4.68
CA ASP A 905 23.71 1.72 -4.88
C ASP A 905 24.55 2.69 -4.00
N VAL A 906 25.13 2.23 -2.89
CA VAL A 906 26.02 3.01 -2.00
C VAL A 906 27.50 2.80 -2.33
N ALA A 907 28.06 1.60 -2.13
CA ALA A 907 29.49 1.33 -2.31
C ALA A 907 29.95 1.49 -3.76
N ILE A 908 29.15 1.05 -4.74
CA ILE A 908 29.53 1.08 -6.16
C ILE A 908 29.03 2.36 -6.82
N LYS A 909 27.74 2.67 -6.68
CA LYS A 909 27.13 3.82 -7.36
C LYS A 909 27.25 5.11 -6.58
N LYS A 910 27.55 5.10 -5.27
CA LYS A 910 27.67 6.32 -4.44
C LYS A 910 26.42 7.22 -4.50
N SER A 911 25.24 6.61 -4.53
CA SER A 911 23.95 7.31 -4.60
C SER A 911 23.73 8.11 -3.33
N TYR A 912 24.06 9.41 -3.35
CA TYR A 912 23.94 10.29 -2.18
C TYR A 912 22.51 10.32 -1.64
N SER A 913 21.47 10.31 -2.48
CA SER A 913 20.08 10.16 -2.03
C SER A 913 19.85 8.85 -1.24
N THR A 914 20.50 7.74 -1.64
CA THR A 914 20.42 6.48 -0.89
C THR A 914 21.23 6.52 0.40
N MET A 915 22.42 7.13 0.39
CA MET A 915 23.29 7.28 1.57
C MET A 915 22.66 8.21 2.62
N LEU A 916 22.12 9.35 2.19
CA LEU A 916 21.39 10.30 3.01
C LEU A 916 20.10 9.68 3.58
N ASN A 917 19.35 8.91 2.79
CA ASN A 917 18.19 8.16 3.29
C ASN A 917 18.58 7.06 4.32
N ILE A 918 19.84 6.62 4.33
CA ILE A 918 20.38 5.73 5.37
C ILE A 918 20.85 6.56 6.57
N ALA A 919 21.59 7.66 6.36
CA ALA A 919 22.07 8.56 7.42
C ALA A 919 20.92 9.17 8.24
N MET A 920 19.84 9.63 7.59
CA MET A 920 18.59 10.07 8.25
C MET A 920 17.97 8.98 9.14
N LYS A 921 18.11 7.70 8.76
CA LYS A 921 17.62 6.56 9.55
C LYS A 921 18.62 6.12 10.62
N ILE A 922 19.91 6.43 10.48
CA ILE A 922 20.93 6.22 11.50
C ILE A 922 20.74 7.27 12.59
N ASN A 923 20.81 8.57 12.26
CA ASN A 923 20.71 9.68 13.21
C ASN A 923 19.56 9.49 14.21
N MET A 924 18.34 9.25 13.69
CA MET A 924 17.15 9.00 14.53
C MET A 924 17.25 7.74 15.40
N LYS A 925 17.94 6.69 14.96
CA LYS A 925 18.12 5.45 15.73
C LYS A 925 19.14 5.57 16.87
N ILE A 926 20.06 6.52 16.77
CA ILE A 926 21.07 6.81 17.79
C ILE A 926 20.82 8.15 18.51
N GLY A 927 19.56 8.63 18.50
CA GLY A 927 19.07 9.72 19.36
C GLY A 927 19.07 11.14 18.76
N GLY A 928 19.52 11.31 17.52
CA GLY A 928 19.61 12.62 16.84
C GLY A 928 18.33 13.04 16.11
N ILE A 929 18.07 14.35 16.08
CA ILE A 929 16.93 14.95 15.37
C ILE A 929 17.35 15.35 13.97
N ASN A 930 16.77 14.74 12.94
CA ASN A 930 17.01 15.16 11.56
C ASN A 930 16.58 16.60 11.30
N ALA A 931 15.36 16.93 11.70
CA ALA A 931 14.70 18.21 11.45
C ALA A 931 13.63 18.49 12.49
N LYS A 932 13.31 19.75 12.70
CA LYS A 932 12.27 20.26 13.62
C LYS A 932 11.29 21.15 12.85
N LEU A 933 10.06 21.40 13.30
CA LEU A 933 9.21 22.43 12.67
C LEU A 933 9.70 23.82 13.13
N LEU A 934 9.94 24.78 12.22
CA LEU A 934 10.26 26.16 12.63
C LEU A 934 9.08 26.72 13.43
N LYS A 935 9.37 27.33 14.58
CA LYS A 935 8.38 28.07 15.35
C LYS A 935 7.76 29.19 14.50
N ASP A 936 6.45 29.13 14.34
CA ASP A 936 5.58 30.23 13.93
C ASP A 936 4.46 30.40 14.97
N GLU A 937 3.67 31.47 14.88
CA GLU A 937 2.66 31.78 15.90
C GLU A 937 1.61 30.66 16.07
N VAL A 938 1.30 29.91 15.00
CA VAL A 938 0.36 28.79 15.04
C VAL A 938 1.00 27.61 15.78
N LEU A 939 2.22 27.23 15.43
CA LEU A 939 2.93 26.13 16.09
C LEU A 939 3.28 26.45 17.54
N ASP A 940 3.62 27.70 17.87
CA ASP A 940 3.82 28.13 19.25
C ASP A 940 2.50 28.07 20.04
N ASN A 941 1.37 28.51 19.48
CA ASN A 941 0.08 28.51 20.18
C ASN A 941 -0.57 27.11 20.29
N TYR A 942 -0.37 26.20 19.33
CA TYR A 942 -0.99 24.87 19.34
C TYR A 942 -0.08 23.73 19.78
N LEU A 943 1.25 23.88 19.76
CA LEU A 943 2.20 22.87 20.22
C LEU A 943 3.07 23.38 21.38
N TYR A 944 3.88 24.42 21.15
CA TYR A 944 5.05 24.71 22.00
C TYR A 944 4.75 25.46 23.30
N LYS A 945 4.08 26.63 23.27
CA LYS A 945 3.72 27.38 24.49
C LYS A 945 2.73 26.60 25.37
N ASN A 946 1.93 25.75 24.73
CA ASN A 946 0.95 24.90 25.36
C ASN A 946 1.47 23.50 25.76
N ASN A 947 2.80 23.28 25.75
CA ASN A 947 3.46 22.05 26.22
C ASN A 947 2.70 20.78 25.75
N THR A 948 2.60 20.60 24.44
CA THR A 948 1.64 19.64 23.84
C THR A 948 2.28 18.28 23.60
N PHE A 949 1.60 17.26 24.10
CA PHE A 949 1.91 15.85 23.90
C PHE A 949 1.11 15.33 22.70
N VAL A 950 1.77 14.63 21.79
CA VAL A 950 1.26 14.20 20.48
C VAL A 950 1.51 12.71 20.35
N ILE A 951 0.43 11.96 20.23
CA ILE A 951 0.42 10.50 20.31
C ILE A 951 -0.11 9.93 18.99
N GLY A 952 0.66 9.09 18.30
CA GLY A 952 0.19 8.16 17.27
C GLY A 952 -0.15 6.81 17.88
N VAL A 953 -1.20 6.16 17.37
CA VAL A 953 -1.63 4.82 17.81
C VAL A 953 -1.95 3.96 16.59
N ASP A 954 -1.44 2.73 16.55
CA ASP A 954 -1.70 1.76 15.47
C ASP A 954 -1.80 0.33 16.02
N VAL A 955 -2.65 -0.50 15.40
CA VAL A 955 -2.82 -1.91 15.74
C VAL A 955 -2.74 -2.75 14.48
N VAL A 956 -1.77 -3.68 14.46
CA VAL A 956 -1.47 -4.51 13.30
C VAL A 956 -2.01 -5.92 13.52
N HIS A 957 -2.89 -6.35 12.61
CA HIS A 957 -3.39 -7.72 12.56
C HIS A 957 -2.57 -8.62 11.61
N PRO A 958 -2.43 -9.92 11.94
CA PRO A 958 -1.94 -10.94 11.03
C PRO A 958 -2.78 -11.10 9.75
N SER A 959 -2.23 -11.85 8.79
CA SER A 959 -2.93 -12.23 7.56
C SER A 959 -4.30 -12.85 7.84
N ALA A 960 -5.28 -12.62 6.95
CA ALA A 960 -6.64 -13.19 7.04
C ALA A 960 -6.70 -14.75 6.98
N VAL A 961 -5.56 -15.43 6.82
CA VAL A 961 -5.40 -16.88 6.88
C VAL A 961 -4.82 -17.35 8.22
N GLU A 962 -4.12 -16.47 8.94
CA GLU A 962 -3.28 -16.75 10.12
C GLU A 962 -3.94 -16.18 11.40
N THR A 963 -5.27 -16.31 11.50
CA THR A 963 -6.12 -15.67 12.51
C THR A 963 -5.92 -16.16 13.95
N TYR A 964 -4.88 -16.95 14.20
CA TYR A 964 -4.47 -17.46 15.51
C TYR A 964 -3.21 -16.78 16.05
N LEU A 965 -2.48 -16.04 15.21
CA LEU A 965 -1.36 -15.22 15.64
C LEU A 965 -1.90 -13.98 16.40
N PRO A 966 -1.18 -13.47 17.41
CA PRO A 966 -1.63 -12.32 18.19
C PRO A 966 -1.62 -11.03 17.37
N SER A 967 -2.34 -10.02 17.87
CA SER A 967 -2.27 -8.66 17.33
C SER A 967 -1.14 -7.89 18.02
N VAL A 968 -0.55 -6.92 17.33
CA VAL A 968 0.49 -6.06 17.90
C VAL A 968 -0.02 -4.63 17.93
N ALA A 969 -0.08 -4.06 19.13
CA ALA A 969 -0.45 -2.67 19.38
C ALA A 969 0.80 -1.82 19.62
N ALA A 970 0.83 -0.62 19.03
CA ALA A 970 1.90 0.35 19.22
C ALA A 970 1.32 1.73 19.57
N VAL A 971 1.79 2.29 20.68
CA VAL A 971 1.62 3.70 21.07
C VAL A 971 2.95 4.39 20.82
N VAL A 972 2.95 5.55 20.18
CA VAL A 972 4.14 6.32 19.79
C VAL A 972 3.90 7.78 20.11
N GLU A 973 4.75 8.44 20.87
CA GLU A 973 4.51 9.80 21.38
C GLU A 973 5.77 10.66 21.37
N ASN A 974 5.63 11.99 21.31
CA ASN A 974 6.81 12.85 21.43
C ASN A 974 7.33 12.88 22.87
N VAL A 975 8.64 12.77 23.03
CA VAL A 975 9.34 12.85 24.33
C VAL A 975 9.67 14.30 24.68
N ASP A 976 9.91 15.16 23.67
CA ASP A 976 10.36 16.54 23.85
C ASP A 976 9.26 17.57 23.54
N VAL A 977 9.27 18.72 24.23
CA VAL A 977 8.33 19.84 23.95
C VAL A 977 8.33 20.25 22.47
N THR A 978 9.42 20.02 21.73
CA THR A 978 9.55 20.50 20.34
C THR A 978 8.99 19.54 19.28
N VAL A 979 8.46 18.39 19.70
CA VAL A 979 7.76 17.38 18.88
C VAL A 979 8.68 16.81 17.79
N THR A 980 9.84 16.30 18.21
CA THR A 980 10.92 15.85 17.30
C THR A 980 11.44 14.45 17.56
N LYS A 981 11.54 14.05 18.83
CA LYS A 981 11.92 12.70 19.27
C LYS A 981 10.66 11.96 19.68
N PHE A 982 10.49 10.74 19.18
CA PHE A 982 9.33 9.91 19.48
C PHE A 982 9.79 8.55 20.02
N ASN A 983 9.26 8.17 21.18
CA ASN A 983 9.45 6.83 21.74
C ASN A 983 8.22 5.96 21.40
N ALA A 984 8.25 4.69 21.81
CA ALA A 984 7.21 3.75 21.46
C ALA A 984 7.01 2.67 22.53
N SER A 985 5.77 2.45 22.95
CA SER A 985 5.36 1.30 23.75
C SER A 985 4.65 0.29 22.85
N VAL A 986 5.17 -0.94 22.78
CA VAL A 986 4.60 -2.02 21.97
C VAL A 986 4.09 -3.13 22.87
N LYS A 987 2.81 -3.51 22.74
CA LYS A 987 2.21 -4.64 23.45
C LYS A 987 1.63 -5.69 22.49
N ILE A 988 1.77 -6.94 22.89
CA ILE A 988 1.18 -8.10 22.21
C ILE A 988 -0.17 -8.39 22.88
N GLN A 989 -1.22 -8.51 22.08
CA GLN A 989 -2.58 -8.74 22.58
C GLN A 989 -3.31 -9.83 21.77
N SER A 990 -4.53 -10.15 22.17
CA SER A 990 -5.30 -11.25 21.58
C SER A 990 -5.44 -11.12 20.06
N ALA A 991 -5.53 -12.26 19.37
CA ALA A 991 -5.71 -12.30 17.93
C ALA A 991 -6.99 -11.56 17.50
N MET A 992 -6.88 -10.68 16.49
CA MET A 992 -7.98 -9.86 15.95
C MET A 992 -8.64 -8.90 16.97
N GLN A 993 -7.91 -8.52 18.02
CA GLN A 993 -8.32 -7.50 18.98
C GLN A 993 -7.78 -6.14 18.53
N GLU A 994 -8.67 -5.22 18.14
CA GLU A 994 -8.33 -3.86 17.69
C GLU A 994 -8.12 -2.88 18.86
N LEU A 995 -8.70 -3.13 20.03
CA LEU A 995 -8.47 -2.32 21.23
C LEU A 995 -7.20 -2.70 21.96
N ILE A 996 -6.51 -1.71 22.51
CA ILE A 996 -5.24 -1.89 23.17
C ILE A 996 -5.42 -2.28 24.65
N THR A 997 -4.89 -3.43 25.04
CA THR A 997 -4.86 -3.87 26.45
C THR A 997 -3.80 -3.11 27.26
N ASP A 998 -4.07 -2.86 28.54
CA ASP A 998 -3.20 -2.13 29.48
C ASP A 998 -2.90 -0.67 29.10
N PHE A 999 -3.82 -0.02 28.38
CA PHE A 999 -3.66 1.34 27.85
C PHE A 999 -3.39 2.39 28.94
N VAL A 1000 -3.86 2.16 30.18
CA VAL A 1000 -3.56 3.00 31.35
C VAL A 1000 -2.07 3.02 31.66
N ASP A 1001 -1.41 1.85 31.66
CA ASP A 1001 0.00 1.76 32.03
C ASP A 1001 0.90 2.30 30.93
N GLN A 1002 0.60 2.01 29.65
CA GLN A 1002 1.35 2.58 28.53
C GLN A 1002 1.30 4.12 28.54
N PHE A 1003 0.13 4.72 28.78
CA PHE A 1003 0.06 6.19 28.91
C PHE A 1003 0.68 6.71 30.20
N SER A 1004 0.59 5.99 31.32
CA SER A 1004 1.19 6.45 32.58
C SER A 1004 2.71 6.49 32.48
N GLU A 1005 3.31 5.42 31.93
CA GLU A 1005 4.74 5.30 31.63
C GLU A 1005 5.22 6.47 30.74
N ARG A 1006 4.46 6.79 29.70
CA ARG A 1006 4.83 7.82 28.70
C ARG A 1006 4.57 9.25 29.17
N ILE A 1007 3.53 9.51 29.97
CA ILE A 1007 3.31 10.82 30.62
C ILE A 1007 4.38 11.09 31.69
N MET A 1008 4.78 10.05 32.43
CA MET A 1008 5.87 10.10 33.40
C MET A 1008 7.19 10.45 32.70
N GLU A 1009 7.59 9.66 31.70
CA GLU A 1009 8.81 9.91 30.91
C GLU A 1009 8.85 11.31 30.28
N TYR A 1010 7.73 11.81 29.72
CA TYR A 1010 7.64 13.18 29.24
C TYR A 1010 7.85 14.21 30.35
N SER A 1011 7.26 13.99 31.52
CA SER A 1011 7.34 14.93 32.65
C SER A 1011 8.74 14.95 33.27
N ASP A 1012 9.40 13.79 33.35
CA ASP A 1012 10.76 13.63 33.84
C ASP A 1012 11.77 14.34 32.93
N VAL A 1013 11.60 14.22 31.60
CA VAL A 1013 12.49 14.87 30.61
C VAL A 1013 12.27 16.38 30.52
N ASN A 1014 11.02 16.85 30.61
CA ASN A 1014 10.69 18.27 30.37
C ASN A 1014 10.46 19.08 31.68
N GLY A 1015 10.61 18.47 32.86
CA GLY A 1015 10.41 19.09 34.17
C GLY A 1015 8.99 19.60 34.45
N SER A 1016 8.04 19.32 33.56
CA SER A 1016 6.65 19.77 33.66
C SER A 1016 5.71 18.91 32.81
N ALA A 1017 4.58 18.53 33.39
CA ALA A 1017 3.56 17.73 32.71
C ALA A 1017 2.93 18.50 31.53
N PRO A 1018 2.53 17.80 30.45
CA PRO A 1018 1.97 18.44 29.26
C PRO A 1018 0.62 19.12 29.55
N LYS A 1019 0.33 20.27 28.94
CA LYS A 1019 -0.96 20.96 29.18
C LYS A 1019 -2.05 20.47 28.22
N ASN A 1020 -1.63 20.08 27.01
CA ASN A 1020 -2.49 19.56 25.95
C ASN A 1020 -2.02 18.15 25.53
N ILE A 1021 -2.96 17.29 25.13
CA ILE A 1021 -2.69 15.99 24.50
C ILE A 1021 -3.48 15.87 23.19
N ILE A 1022 -2.82 15.52 22.09
CA ILE A 1022 -3.42 15.25 20.78
C ILE A 1022 -3.15 13.79 20.40
N VAL A 1023 -4.20 13.03 20.06
CA VAL A 1023 -4.10 11.60 19.76
C VAL A 1023 -4.58 11.30 18.33
N PHE A 1024 -3.75 10.60 17.56
CA PHE A 1024 -3.96 10.20 16.17
C PHE A 1024 -3.96 8.66 16.04
N PRO A 1025 -5.09 7.98 16.32
CA PRO A 1025 -5.21 6.56 16.01
C PRO A 1025 -5.50 6.36 14.51
N ASP A 1026 -4.77 5.43 13.88
CA ASP A 1026 -5.05 4.93 12.53
C ASP A 1026 -5.95 3.68 12.58
N GLY A 1027 -6.48 3.25 11.44
CA GLY A 1027 -7.23 1.98 11.30
C GLY A 1027 -8.68 1.97 11.84
N ILE A 1028 -8.99 2.73 12.89
CA ILE A 1028 -10.26 2.64 13.64
C ILE A 1028 -11.50 2.87 12.77
N SER A 1029 -12.43 1.91 12.77
CA SER A 1029 -13.71 2.00 12.04
C SER A 1029 -14.79 2.78 12.81
N LYS A 1030 -15.78 3.37 12.11
CA LYS A 1030 -16.87 4.13 12.75
C LYS A 1030 -17.66 3.33 13.80
N SER A 1031 -17.73 2.00 13.67
CA SER A 1031 -18.33 1.11 14.68
C SER A 1031 -17.63 1.15 16.04
N GLN A 1032 -16.33 1.46 16.07
CA GLN A 1032 -15.49 1.45 17.27
C GLN A 1032 -15.37 2.83 17.93
N PHE A 1033 -15.93 3.90 17.37
CA PHE A 1033 -15.80 5.26 17.92
C PHE A 1033 -16.33 5.37 19.36
N LYS A 1034 -17.44 4.68 19.68
CA LYS A 1034 -17.95 4.58 21.06
C LYS A 1034 -16.95 3.90 21.99
N GLN A 1035 -16.29 2.88 21.49
CA GLN A 1035 -15.30 2.10 22.21
C GLN A 1035 -14.03 2.91 22.51
N VAL A 1036 -13.60 3.76 21.57
CA VAL A 1036 -12.51 4.73 21.81
C VAL A 1036 -12.89 5.74 22.91
N LEU A 1037 -14.13 6.23 22.95
CA LEU A 1037 -14.56 7.13 24.03
C LEU A 1037 -14.67 6.43 25.40
N GLU A 1038 -15.27 5.24 25.43
CA GLU A 1038 -15.58 4.50 26.68
C GLU A 1038 -14.38 3.72 27.24
N GLU A 1039 -13.40 3.34 26.41
CA GLU A 1039 -12.23 2.56 26.83
C GLU A 1039 -10.93 3.36 26.69
N GLU A 1040 -10.58 3.85 25.49
CA GLU A 1040 -9.28 4.50 25.24
C GLU A 1040 -9.14 5.89 25.91
N LEU A 1041 -10.13 6.77 25.73
CA LEU A 1041 -10.13 8.11 26.34
C LEU A 1041 -10.30 8.04 27.86
N LEU A 1042 -11.09 7.09 28.39
CA LEU A 1042 -11.13 6.84 29.83
C LEU A 1042 -9.81 6.27 30.36
N ALA A 1043 -9.11 5.42 29.61
CA ALA A 1043 -7.79 4.93 30.01
C ALA A 1043 -6.73 6.05 30.03
N LEU A 1044 -6.72 6.95 29.04
CA LEU A 1044 -5.83 8.13 29.05
C LEU A 1044 -6.14 9.06 30.25
N ARG A 1045 -7.42 9.24 30.60
CA ARG A 1045 -7.81 10.01 31.79
C ARG A 1045 -7.42 9.32 33.10
N ARG A 1046 -7.56 7.99 33.19
CA ARG A 1046 -7.04 7.19 34.33
C ARG A 1046 -5.53 7.30 34.45
N ALA A 1047 -4.80 7.28 33.33
CA ALA A 1047 -3.35 7.48 33.31
C ALA A 1047 -2.95 8.88 33.78
N CYS A 1048 -3.64 9.94 33.33
CA CYS A 1048 -3.43 11.30 33.86
C CYS A 1048 -3.66 11.35 35.38
N LYS A 1049 -4.73 10.75 35.89
CA LYS A 1049 -5.02 10.72 37.34
C LYS A 1049 -4.03 9.87 38.14
N LYS A 1050 -3.52 8.77 37.56
CA LYS A 1050 -2.45 7.92 38.13
C LYS A 1050 -1.09 8.63 38.15
N PHE A 1051 -0.82 9.53 37.20
CA PHE A 1051 0.37 10.38 37.21
C PHE A 1051 0.28 11.45 38.31
N ALA A 1052 -0.85 12.17 38.43
CA ALA A 1052 -1.13 13.03 39.57
C ALA A 1052 -2.64 13.28 39.75
N LEU A 1053 -3.14 13.24 40.99
CA LEU A 1053 -4.58 13.24 41.29
C LEU A 1053 -5.36 14.43 40.68
N ASN A 1054 -4.71 15.60 40.61
CA ASN A 1054 -5.27 16.86 40.09
C ASN A 1054 -4.89 17.17 38.64
N TYR A 1055 -4.14 16.31 37.95
CA TYR A 1055 -3.66 16.58 36.59
C TYR A 1055 -4.75 16.34 35.54
N ARG A 1056 -5.19 17.43 34.90
CA ARG A 1056 -6.34 17.46 33.96
C ARG A 1056 -5.99 18.22 32.67
N PRO A 1057 -5.21 17.63 31.74
CA PRO A 1057 -4.82 18.27 30.48
C PRO A 1057 -5.98 18.37 29.48
N LEU A 1058 -5.88 19.27 28.50
CA LEU A 1058 -6.83 19.36 27.38
C LEU A 1058 -6.56 18.26 26.35
N ILE A 1059 -7.49 17.33 26.17
CA ILE A 1059 -7.31 16.15 25.31
C ILE A 1059 -8.11 16.29 24.00
N THR A 1060 -7.47 16.02 22.85
CA THR A 1060 -8.06 16.03 21.51
C THR A 1060 -7.78 14.71 20.77
N PHE A 1061 -8.81 13.97 20.37
CA PHE A 1061 -8.67 12.78 19.51
C PHE A 1061 -9.00 13.10 18.05
N ILE A 1062 -8.18 12.64 17.12
CA ILE A 1062 -8.30 12.87 15.68
C ILE A 1062 -8.18 11.52 14.95
N LEU A 1063 -9.33 10.87 14.70
CA LEU A 1063 -9.39 9.53 14.13
C LEU A 1063 -9.03 9.55 12.65
N VAL A 1064 -8.02 8.76 12.23
CA VAL A 1064 -7.50 8.75 10.86
C VAL A 1064 -8.00 7.53 10.10
N GLN A 1065 -8.61 7.73 8.94
CA GLN A 1065 -9.06 6.64 8.06
C GLN A 1065 -8.48 6.76 6.65
N LYS A 1066 -7.49 5.93 6.32
CA LYS A 1066 -6.91 5.84 4.97
C LYS A 1066 -7.66 4.83 4.07
N GLY A 1067 -8.19 3.77 4.66
CA GLY A 1067 -8.83 2.64 3.97
C GLY A 1067 -10.32 2.81 3.61
N HIS A 1068 -10.73 3.96 3.06
CA HIS A 1068 -12.16 4.23 2.81
C HIS A 1068 -12.62 4.01 1.35
N HIS A 1069 -13.94 3.88 1.17
CA HIS A 1069 -14.61 3.76 -0.14
C HIS A 1069 -15.10 5.09 -0.74
N ALA A 1070 -14.94 6.22 -0.03
CA ALA A 1070 -15.21 7.54 -0.63
C ALA A 1070 -14.23 7.85 -1.77
N ARG A 1071 -14.76 8.29 -2.92
CA ARG A 1071 -13.99 8.71 -4.10
C ARG A 1071 -14.52 10.06 -4.58
N PHE A 1072 -13.60 10.95 -4.96
CA PHE A 1072 -13.89 12.29 -5.45
C PHE A 1072 -13.21 12.50 -6.80
N VAL A 1073 -13.91 13.20 -7.70
CA VAL A 1073 -13.43 13.57 -9.04
C VAL A 1073 -13.81 15.01 -9.30
N CYS A 1074 -12.90 15.80 -9.87
CA CYS A 1074 -13.23 17.14 -10.34
C CYS A 1074 -14.39 17.07 -11.35
N TYR A 1075 -15.52 17.65 -10.99
CA TYR A 1075 -16.70 17.74 -11.84
C TYR A 1075 -16.39 18.54 -13.10
N ASP A 1076 -15.56 19.59 -12.95
CA ASP A 1076 -14.93 20.32 -14.03
C ASP A 1076 -13.48 19.82 -14.25
N LYS A 1077 -13.17 19.37 -15.48
CA LYS A 1077 -11.81 18.93 -15.86
C LYS A 1077 -10.80 20.08 -15.94
N ALA A 1078 -11.24 21.32 -16.14
CA ALA A 1078 -10.37 22.50 -16.19
C ALA A 1078 -9.93 22.97 -14.80
N ALA A 1079 -10.62 22.53 -13.73
CA ALA A 1079 -10.24 22.81 -12.34
C ALA A 1079 -9.31 21.72 -11.73
N ALA A 1080 -9.01 20.65 -12.45
CA ALA A 1080 -8.12 19.57 -11.98
C ALA A 1080 -6.63 19.97 -12.10
N GLN A 1081 -5.83 19.68 -11.07
CA GLN A 1081 -4.41 20.06 -11.00
C GLN A 1081 -3.52 18.88 -10.55
N GLY A 1082 -2.22 18.94 -10.88
CA GLY A 1082 -1.22 17.96 -10.49
C GLY A 1082 -1.05 16.76 -11.44
N GLN A 1083 0.12 16.10 -11.39
CA GLN A 1083 0.43 14.95 -12.25
C GLN A 1083 -0.26 13.64 -11.82
N GLY A 1084 -0.44 13.45 -10.51
CA GLY A 1084 -1.27 12.37 -9.96
C GLY A 1084 -2.73 12.79 -9.90
N LYS A 1085 -3.62 12.15 -10.69
CA LYS A 1085 -5.07 12.43 -10.69
C LYS A 1085 -5.81 11.82 -9.47
N THR A 1086 -5.23 12.02 -8.29
CA THR A 1086 -5.80 11.67 -6.98
C THR A 1086 -5.43 12.78 -6.01
N PHE A 1087 -6.41 13.48 -5.46
CA PHE A 1087 -6.15 14.50 -4.45
C PHE A 1087 -5.82 13.82 -3.11
N LEU A 1088 -4.79 14.31 -2.42
CA LEU A 1088 -4.59 14.02 -1.01
C LEU A 1088 -5.70 14.74 -0.23
N LEU A 1089 -6.84 14.08 -0.02
CA LEU A 1089 -7.92 14.63 0.78
C LEU A 1089 -7.61 14.37 2.26
N VAL A 1090 -7.22 15.42 2.98
CA VAL A 1090 -7.35 15.43 4.44
C VAL A 1090 -8.82 15.64 4.76
N LEU A 1091 -9.59 14.55 4.81
CA LEU A 1091 -10.90 14.55 5.43
C LEU A 1091 -10.71 14.70 6.95
N LEU A 1092 -10.68 15.96 7.43
CA LEU A 1092 -11.03 16.27 8.81
C LEU A 1092 -12.54 16.04 9.01
N SER A 1093 -12.91 14.76 8.98
CA SER A 1093 -14.17 14.25 9.51
C SER A 1093 -14.07 14.20 11.03
N ILE A 1094 -13.85 15.37 11.63
CA ILE A 1094 -14.31 15.65 12.99
C ILE A 1094 -15.84 15.62 12.84
N GLU A 1095 -16.46 14.49 13.18
CA GLU A 1095 -17.92 14.34 13.32
C GLU A 1095 -18.38 15.00 14.63
#